data_AF-A0A173KWY6-F1
#
_entry.id   AF-A0A173KWY6-F1
#
_cell.length_a   1.000
_cell.length_b   1.000
_cell.length_c   1.000
_cell.angle_alpha   90.00
_cell.angle_beta   90.00
_cell.angle_gamma   90.00
#
_symmetry.space_group_name_H-M   'P 1'
#
loop_
_entity.id
_entity.type
_entity.pdbx_description
1 polymer ?
#
loop_
_entity_poly.entity_id
_entity_poly.type
_entity_poly.pdbx_seq_one_letter_code
_entity_poly.pdbx_strand_id
1 'polypeptide(L)'
;MHRYSIENLRSVVTSQDTIYVSFFDRPKLTDLYLVTEVDEVIFEPVTLSNYKHVLFGNPLNFSLAKEEKIFQEDGFCNISVNHLTDWCVSDLVTLQIALYAEPTFQIIFNEPLIVQDASHPVVFEAFIATHRAKATLHVEFEDLDTGATTRHFVEFHPDFLGGTSTNKYQKVALLAPANSRNISTRVSIAYEGRGQRGGEFAPYVFLCDAKIYEQPEENNEINSQFTEEDKSFYWVRARTKARISEGQSAFLKYGSKFDAIMTKPIMIARSFFDDHFYSKKNKDIDFQKVDPYTHYLLHGRREFRNPNPEFSVREYYLRHPEVEAVGLDPLVHYANVGQKEQRSLGLFDEKINEIWRRTGKNVPSLEPDFVLQRAQDLMVPMQILDTRKLAVFVVPEHDAMSGGIYSMFSIANQARKMRRKHGYDVVVMTRPNRQGSTYLRNSSFQNSETILRFEQLMLFTEVSELQIHIPEYATVEFVRNLSPEMLRYLLYRDHLHVNILNQNTRLMPEADKFRDLRRISDSIGQSISHHAFFGQEWADRYDLPSLLLPAYTDLRQYPASNFGEKEDIIIYSLDDAPYKQEVLERLNKMGDYELIEIRDITFDTYMDLATRCRFSVSFGEGFDGYVAQPIYQGGIGLALYTDEFFPDQSYKKFDNFFSTDREMIDQIVPTIRRLETDPNRYTALNTALRSKWDELYNFDDYVARIENLMKKKYEILPGA
;
A
#
# COMPACT_ATOMS: atom_id res chain seq x y z
N MET A 1 10.46 -7.65 26.02
CA MET A 1 11.26 -7.60 24.78
C MET A 1 10.27 -7.77 23.64
N HIS A 2 9.95 -6.70 22.92
CA HIS A 2 9.07 -6.79 21.76
C HIS A 2 9.83 -7.50 20.64
N ARG A 3 9.29 -8.61 20.14
CA ARG A 3 9.80 -9.25 18.92
C ARG A 3 9.14 -8.55 17.74
N TYR A 4 9.93 -7.75 17.04
CA TYR A 4 9.53 -7.16 15.76
C TYR A 4 9.51 -8.25 14.68
N SER A 5 8.59 -8.16 13.73
CA SER A 5 8.54 -9.05 12.55
C SER A 5 9.66 -8.73 11.55
N ILE A 6 10.17 -7.50 11.60
CA ILE A 6 11.30 -7.03 10.80
C ILE A 6 12.59 -7.31 11.59
N GLU A 7 13.33 -8.34 11.18
CA GLU A 7 14.49 -8.91 11.89
C GLU A 7 15.61 -7.90 12.23
N ASN A 8 15.72 -6.80 11.47
CA ASN A 8 16.76 -5.78 11.66
C ASN A 8 16.25 -4.49 12.33
N LEU A 9 14.97 -4.42 12.72
CA LEU A 9 14.37 -3.26 13.37
C LEU A 9 14.78 -3.20 14.85
N ARG A 10 15.34 -2.06 15.29
CA ARG A 10 15.85 -1.89 16.66
C ARG A 10 14.92 -1.07 17.54
N SER A 11 14.58 0.15 17.12
CA SER A 11 13.75 1.07 17.89
C SER A 11 12.94 2.01 17.00
N VAL A 12 11.83 2.50 17.55
CA VAL A 12 10.96 3.48 16.91
C VAL A 12 10.68 4.60 17.90
N VAL A 13 10.85 5.85 17.48
CA VAL A 13 10.61 7.05 18.28
C VAL A 13 9.74 8.02 17.49
N THR A 14 8.72 8.58 18.13
CA THR A 14 7.76 9.49 17.47
C THR A 14 7.85 10.89 18.05
N SER A 15 7.90 11.90 17.20
CA SER A 15 7.83 13.31 17.61
C SER A 15 6.95 14.12 16.68
N GLN A 16 5.89 14.75 17.23
CA GLN A 16 4.92 15.56 16.49
C GLN A 16 4.41 14.88 15.20
N ASP A 17 4.87 15.33 14.03
CA ASP A 17 4.53 14.86 12.69
C ASP A 17 5.56 13.89 12.09
N THR A 18 6.62 13.55 12.83
CA THR A 18 7.77 12.80 12.33
C THR A 18 7.96 11.51 13.12
N ILE A 19 8.12 10.39 12.42
CA ILE A 19 8.49 9.10 13.01
C ILE A 19 9.93 8.77 12.66
N TYR A 20 10.73 8.42 13.66
CA TYR A 20 12.11 7.96 13.55
C TYR A 20 12.18 6.46 13.79
N VAL A 21 12.89 5.74 12.94
CA VAL A 21 13.09 4.29 13.06
C VAL A 21 14.58 3.98 12.95
N SER A 22 15.07 3.05 13.76
CA SER A 22 16.46 2.59 13.73
C SER A 22 16.60 1.14 13.33
N PHE A 23 17.67 0.84 12.62
CA PHE A 23 18.03 -0.51 12.18
C PHE A 23 19.46 -0.86 12.58
N PHE A 24 19.71 -2.13 12.87
CA PHE A 24 21.05 -2.65 13.12
C PHE A 24 21.95 -2.54 11.87
N ASP A 25 21.38 -2.82 10.70
CA ASP A 25 22.04 -2.71 9.40
C ASP A 25 21.36 -1.67 8.50
N ARG A 26 22.07 -1.16 7.49
CA ARG A 26 21.52 -0.15 6.57
C ARG A 26 20.33 -0.73 5.79
N PRO A 27 19.10 -0.20 5.94
CA PRO A 27 17.93 -0.72 5.23
C PRO A 27 17.93 -0.27 3.77
N LYS A 28 17.30 -1.05 2.89
CA LYS A 28 17.04 -0.65 1.50
C LYS A 28 15.83 0.28 1.44
N LEU A 29 16.07 1.58 1.34
CA LEU A 29 15.05 2.62 1.48
C LEU A 29 13.88 2.53 0.48
N THR A 30 14.12 2.01 -0.73
CA THR A 30 13.05 1.82 -1.73
C THR A 30 11.99 0.82 -1.31
N ASP A 31 12.30 -0.02 -0.32
CA ASP A 31 11.41 -1.07 0.14
C ASP A 31 10.80 -0.70 1.51
N LEU A 32 11.07 0.50 2.03
CA LEU A 32 10.71 0.94 3.38
C LEU A 32 9.69 2.09 3.37
N TYR A 33 8.51 1.84 3.95
CA TYR A 33 7.40 2.77 3.97
C TYR A 33 6.77 2.89 5.36
N LEU A 34 6.34 4.09 5.70
CA LEU A 34 5.43 4.35 6.80
C LEU A 34 4.01 4.29 6.24
N VAL A 35 3.22 3.35 6.71
CA VAL A 35 1.81 3.21 6.34
C VAL A 35 0.97 3.74 7.50
N THR A 36 0.24 4.82 7.26
CA THR A 36 -0.79 5.34 8.17
C THR A 36 -2.17 5.01 7.61
N GLU A 37 -3.23 5.36 8.34
CA GLU A 37 -4.61 5.17 7.86
C GLU A 37 -4.97 6.06 6.65
N VAL A 38 -4.16 7.10 6.37
CA VAL A 38 -4.47 8.14 5.36
C VAL A 38 -3.38 8.32 4.30
N ASP A 39 -2.14 7.92 4.57
CA ASP A 39 -0.99 8.15 3.70
C ASP A 39 0.04 7.01 3.82
N GLU A 40 0.69 6.69 2.71
CA GLU A 40 1.99 6.01 2.69
C GLU A 40 3.09 7.05 2.51
N VAL A 41 4.06 7.06 3.43
CA VAL A 41 5.16 8.02 3.45
C VAL A 41 6.49 7.28 3.32
N ILE A 42 7.34 7.73 2.41
CA ILE A 42 8.67 7.15 2.21
C ILE A 42 9.59 7.58 3.36
N PHE A 43 10.40 6.65 3.85
CA PHE A 43 11.43 6.95 4.83
C PHE A 43 12.67 7.58 4.18
N GLU A 44 13.13 8.67 4.74
CA GLU A 44 14.39 9.33 4.41
C GLU A 44 15.48 8.91 5.39
N PRO A 45 16.74 8.74 4.95
CA PRO A 45 17.83 8.50 5.87
C PRO A 45 18.00 9.70 6.80
N VAL A 46 18.21 9.41 8.08
CA VAL A 46 18.54 10.39 9.10
C VAL A 46 19.84 10.00 9.73
N THR A 47 20.80 10.90 9.69
CA THR A 47 21.90 10.80 10.63
C THR A 47 21.40 11.45 11.93
N LEU A 48 21.34 10.69 13.03
CA LEU A 48 21.22 11.29 14.38
C LEU A 48 22.54 11.98 14.76
N SER A 49 22.98 12.90 13.90
CA SER A 49 23.98 13.92 14.19
C SER A 49 23.42 15.25 13.67
N ASN A 50 22.80 15.99 14.58
CA ASN A 50 22.58 17.44 14.68
C ASN A 50 22.47 18.38 13.45
N TYR A 51 22.13 17.96 12.23
CA TYR A 51 22.10 18.90 11.09
C TYR A 51 20.89 18.77 10.17
N LYS A 52 20.18 19.88 9.96
CA LYS A 52 19.11 20.05 8.96
C LYS A 52 19.78 20.51 7.67
N HIS A 53 19.76 19.68 6.64
CA HIS A 53 20.32 20.03 5.33
C HIS A 53 19.47 21.10 4.65
N VAL A 54 20.08 22.22 4.26
CA VAL A 54 19.72 22.91 3.02
C VAL A 54 20.45 22.17 1.91
N LEU A 55 19.71 21.37 1.13
CA LEU A 55 20.23 20.83 -0.12
C LEU A 55 20.25 21.95 -1.16
N PHE A 56 21.36 22.05 -1.88
CA PHE A 56 21.64 22.89 -3.05
C PHE A 56 20.39 23.28 -3.85
N GLY A 57 19.80 24.43 -3.50
CA GLY A 57 18.94 25.19 -4.39
C GLY A 57 19.83 26.05 -5.28
N ASN A 58 20.11 25.55 -6.49
CA ASN A 58 20.86 26.20 -7.57
C ASN A 58 22.40 26.15 -7.47
N PRO A 59 23.09 25.43 -8.38
CA PRO A 59 24.54 25.33 -8.45
C PRO A 59 25.13 26.52 -9.22
N LEU A 60 25.48 27.60 -8.52
CA LEU A 60 26.35 28.68 -8.99
C LEU A 60 26.99 29.26 -7.71
N ASN A 61 28.30 29.21 -7.47
CA ASN A 61 29.36 29.77 -8.31
C ASN A 61 30.62 28.89 -8.36
N PHE A 62 30.50 27.69 -8.92
CA PHE A 62 31.55 27.22 -9.81
C PHE A 62 30.91 27.05 -11.17
N SER A 63 31.04 28.05 -12.04
CA SER A 63 30.91 27.80 -13.47
C SER A 63 32.10 26.95 -13.90
N LEU A 64 32.06 25.65 -13.63
CA LEU A 64 32.97 24.72 -14.27
C LEU A 64 32.11 23.65 -14.89
N ALA A 65 31.80 23.94 -16.15
CA ALA A 65 31.27 22.99 -17.08
C ALA A 65 32.08 21.69 -17.02
N LYS A 66 31.40 20.60 -17.34
CA LYS A 66 31.96 19.31 -17.75
C LYS A 66 33.39 19.46 -18.28
N GLU A 67 34.31 18.71 -17.67
CA GLU A 67 35.68 18.52 -18.14
C GLU A 67 36.50 19.80 -18.30
N GLU A 68 37.02 20.37 -17.21
CA GLU A 68 38.15 21.31 -17.34
C GLU A 68 39.08 21.25 -16.12
N LYS A 69 40.37 21.02 -16.37
CA LYS A 69 41.45 21.28 -15.41
C LYS A 69 41.45 22.77 -15.13
N ILE A 70 41.25 23.17 -13.87
CA ILE A 70 41.40 24.56 -13.46
C ILE A 70 42.91 24.89 -13.48
N PHE A 71 43.31 25.88 -14.29
CA PHE A 71 44.69 26.42 -14.41
C PHE A 71 45.28 26.70 -13.01
N GLN A 72 46.44 26.14 -12.63
CA GLN A 72 47.82 26.55 -12.95
C GLN A 72 48.09 28.06 -12.81
N GLU A 73 48.47 28.47 -11.60
CA GLU A 73 49.57 29.42 -11.42
C GLU A 73 50.74 28.64 -10.81
N ASP A 74 51.85 28.58 -11.56
CA ASP A 74 53.20 28.26 -11.11
C ASP A 74 53.49 26.87 -10.49
N GLY A 75 52.83 25.81 -10.96
CA GLY A 75 53.28 24.44 -10.64
C GLY A 75 53.20 24.04 -9.15
N PHE A 76 52.47 24.81 -8.34
CA PHE A 76 52.36 24.60 -6.89
C PHE A 76 51.35 23.52 -6.49
N CYS A 77 50.20 23.43 -7.17
CA CYS A 77 49.18 22.42 -6.91
C CYS A 77 48.32 22.11 -8.15
N ASN A 78 47.56 21.02 -8.10
CA ASN A 78 46.51 20.66 -9.06
C ASN A 78 45.24 20.33 -8.29
N ILE A 79 44.12 20.93 -8.69
CA ILE A 79 42.83 20.75 -8.05
C ILE A 79 41.92 19.98 -8.99
N SER A 80 41.29 18.94 -8.47
CA SER A 80 40.33 18.13 -9.20
C SER A 80 39.10 17.88 -8.35
N VAL A 81 37.95 17.67 -9.00
CA VAL A 81 36.69 17.40 -8.32
C VAL A 81 36.30 15.95 -8.60
N ASN A 82 36.12 15.16 -7.55
CA ASN A 82 35.69 13.77 -7.64
C ASN A 82 36.48 12.89 -8.63
N HIS A 83 37.76 13.18 -8.86
CA HIS A 83 38.56 12.54 -9.91
C HIS A 83 39.09 11.16 -9.48
N LEU A 84 39.65 11.07 -8.27
CA LEU A 84 40.08 9.80 -7.67
C LEU A 84 38.88 9.21 -6.92
N THR A 85 38.10 8.37 -7.61
CA THR A 85 36.84 7.81 -7.09
C THR A 85 37.00 7.05 -5.78
N ASP A 86 38.14 6.41 -5.55
CA ASP A 86 38.45 5.70 -4.30
C ASP A 86 38.71 6.63 -3.10
N TRP A 87 38.81 7.93 -3.36
CA TRP A 87 39.06 9.01 -2.40
C TRP A 87 37.93 10.04 -2.40
N CYS A 88 36.72 9.60 -2.75
CA CYS A 88 35.51 10.40 -2.77
C CYS A 88 34.36 9.64 -2.12
N VAL A 89 33.63 10.32 -1.23
CA VAL A 89 32.39 9.79 -0.69
C VAL A 89 31.32 9.82 -1.80
N SER A 90 30.65 8.69 -2.01
CA SER A 90 29.53 8.60 -2.97
C SER A 90 28.49 9.69 -2.66
N ASP A 91 28.04 10.38 -3.71
CA ASP A 91 26.99 11.41 -3.65
C ASP A 91 27.38 12.73 -2.99
N LEU A 92 28.66 12.93 -2.62
CA LEU A 92 29.19 14.21 -2.13
C LEU A 92 30.23 14.80 -3.10
N VAL A 93 30.41 16.12 -3.01
CA VAL A 93 31.46 16.84 -3.76
C VAL A 93 32.73 16.85 -2.93
N THR A 94 33.81 16.28 -3.46
CA THR A 94 35.15 16.28 -2.85
C THR A 94 36.13 17.01 -3.77
N LEU A 95 36.68 18.12 -3.30
CA LEU A 95 37.85 18.74 -3.89
C LEU A 95 39.09 17.96 -3.48
N GLN A 96 39.90 17.58 -4.46
CA GLN A 96 41.12 16.80 -4.30
C GLN A 96 42.28 17.65 -4.82
N ILE A 97 43.14 18.08 -3.91
CA ILE A 97 44.20 19.05 -4.14
C ILE A 97 45.53 18.33 -4.04
N ALA A 98 46.15 18.03 -5.17
CA ALA A 98 47.52 17.53 -5.25
C ALA A 98 48.51 18.70 -5.11
N LEU A 99 49.52 18.56 -4.27
CA LEU A 99 50.46 19.62 -3.90
C LEU A 99 51.86 19.25 -4.41
N TYR A 100 52.53 20.14 -5.14
CA TYR A 100 53.77 19.84 -5.88
C TYR A 100 54.97 20.73 -5.55
N ALA A 101 54.79 21.84 -4.83
CA ALA A 101 55.87 22.80 -4.56
C ALA A 101 56.25 22.92 -3.07
N GLU A 102 57.50 23.34 -2.83
CA GLU A 102 58.20 23.38 -1.54
C GLU A 102 58.66 24.82 -1.19
N PRO A 103 57.81 25.83 -1.40
CA PRO A 103 57.49 26.64 -0.23
C PRO A 103 56.05 26.43 0.21
N THR A 104 55.75 26.82 1.44
CA THR A 104 54.38 26.87 1.97
C THR A 104 53.58 27.93 1.22
N PHE A 105 52.33 27.63 0.89
CA PHE A 105 51.46 28.54 0.13
C PHE A 105 50.02 28.41 0.59
N GLN A 106 49.20 29.41 0.30
CA GLN A 106 47.78 29.43 0.66
C GLN A 106 46.93 29.39 -0.60
N ILE A 107 45.99 28.45 -0.63
CA ILE A 107 44.98 28.32 -1.67
C ILE A 107 43.76 29.12 -1.22
N ILE A 108 43.41 30.17 -1.95
CA ILE A 108 42.29 31.06 -1.60
C ILE A 108 41.13 30.77 -2.55
N PHE A 109 39.94 30.56 -2.00
CA PHE A 109 38.72 30.43 -2.78
C PHE A 109 38.09 31.82 -2.91
N ASN A 110 38.09 32.36 -4.14
CA ASN A 110 37.78 33.77 -4.39
C ASN A 110 36.30 34.14 -4.17
N GLU A 111 35.39 33.18 -4.35
CA GLU A 111 33.95 33.38 -4.19
C GLU A 111 33.53 33.09 -2.74
N PRO A 112 33.02 34.09 -1.99
CA PRO A 112 32.51 33.86 -0.63
C PRO A 112 31.16 33.15 -0.64
N LEU A 113 30.91 32.34 0.39
CA LEU A 113 29.59 31.74 0.65
C LEU A 113 28.73 32.75 1.42
N ILE A 114 27.56 33.11 0.90
CA ILE A 114 26.71 34.17 1.46
C ILE A 114 25.40 33.58 2.00
N VAL A 115 25.05 33.96 3.23
CA VAL A 115 23.73 33.77 3.83
C VAL A 115 23.11 35.14 4.08
N GLN A 116 21.86 35.34 3.66
CA GLN A 116 21.11 36.59 3.87
C GLN A 116 19.90 36.34 4.77
N ASP A 117 19.53 37.36 5.54
CA ASP A 117 18.34 37.38 6.39
C ASP A 117 18.22 36.19 7.36
N ALA A 118 19.36 35.72 7.91
CA ALA A 118 19.38 34.63 8.87
C ALA A 118 18.55 34.98 10.12
N SER A 119 17.70 34.03 10.53
CA SER A 119 16.82 34.11 11.70
C SER A 119 17.32 33.22 12.86
N HIS A 120 18.29 32.34 12.61
CA HIS A 120 18.92 31.43 13.57
C HIS A 120 20.45 31.37 13.35
N PRO A 121 21.23 30.79 14.28
CA PRO A 121 22.69 30.74 14.17
C PRO A 121 23.18 30.08 12.88
N VAL A 122 24.15 30.69 12.21
CA VAL A 122 24.70 30.16 10.95
C VAL A 122 25.95 29.33 11.24
N VAL A 123 26.09 28.19 10.56
CA VAL A 123 27.18 27.23 10.72
C VAL A 123 27.84 26.93 9.39
N PHE A 124 29.18 27.02 9.34
CA PHE A 124 29.99 26.42 8.29
C PHE A 124 30.33 24.98 8.67
N GLU A 125 30.09 24.01 7.77
CA GLU A 125 30.45 22.61 7.94
C GLU A 125 31.27 22.11 6.75
N ALA A 126 32.28 21.28 7.00
CA ALA A 126 33.03 20.58 5.97
C ALA A 126 33.66 19.29 6.50
N PHE A 127 34.01 18.36 5.61
CA PHE A 127 34.82 17.19 5.90
C PHE A 127 36.20 17.37 5.27
N ILE A 128 37.24 17.41 6.09
CA ILE A 128 38.61 17.65 5.65
C ILE A 128 39.48 16.40 5.82
N ALA A 129 40.40 16.15 4.89
CA ALA A 129 41.36 15.07 5.03
C ALA A 129 42.70 15.43 4.40
N THR A 130 43.77 14.79 4.85
CA THR A 130 45.11 15.00 4.31
C THR A 130 45.80 13.67 4.08
N HIS A 131 46.52 13.57 2.97
CA HIS A 131 47.37 12.43 2.69
C HIS A 131 48.77 12.93 2.35
N ARG A 132 49.71 12.78 3.29
CA ARG A 132 51.12 13.21 3.20
C ARG A 132 51.33 14.72 3.17
N ALA A 133 50.32 15.54 3.46
CA ALA A 133 50.45 17.00 3.60
C ALA A 133 50.25 17.44 5.06
N LYS A 134 50.91 18.53 5.44
CA LYS A 134 50.53 19.35 6.60
C LYS A 134 49.82 20.58 6.07
N ALA A 135 48.60 20.82 6.51
CA ALA A 135 47.79 21.94 6.05
C ALA A 135 46.83 22.42 7.13
N THR A 136 46.32 23.64 6.97
CA THR A 136 45.37 24.28 7.87
C THR A 136 44.24 24.91 7.06
N LEU A 137 42.98 24.60 7.41
CA LEU A 137 41.79 25.21 6.83
C LEU A 137 41.53 26.55 7.53
N HIS A 138 41.39 27.60 6.75
CA HIS A 138 41.06 28.94 7.21
C HIS A 138 39.63 29.26 6.79
N VAL A 139 38.79 29.65 7.75
CA VAL A 139 37.40 30.08 7.50
C VAL A 139 37.19 31.45 8.12
N GLU A 140 36.81 32.43 7.32
CA GLU A 140 36.55 33.80 7.74
C GLU A 140 35.08 34.14 7.52
N PHE A 141 34.38 34.48 8.59
CA PHE A 141 33.04 35.05 8.56
C PHE A 141 33.14 36.58 8.56
N GLU A 142 32.42 37.24 7.68
CA GLU A 142 32.22 38.69 7.62
C GLU A 142 30.73 38.97 7.76
N ASP A 143 30.35 39.68 8.81
CA ASP A 143 29.00 40.23 8.94
C ASP A 143 28.85 41.38 7.94
N LEU A 144 27.98 41.22 6.95
CA LEU A 144 27.79 42.18 5.85
C LEU A 144 27.05 43.45 6.30
N ASP A 145 26.36 43.41 7.45
CA ASP A 145 25.66 44.56 8.00
C ASP A 145 26.59 45.46 8.82
N THR A 146 27.54 44.86 9.54
CA THR A 146 28.45 45.57 10.47
C THR A 146 29.90 45.66 10.00
N GLY A 147 30.31 44.83 9.05
CA GLY A 147 31.70 44.67 8.59
C GLY A 147 32.60 43.92 9.58
N ALA A 148 32.04 43.34 10.65
CA ALA A 148 32.82 42.61 11.65
C ALA A 148 33.28 41.24 11.11
N THR A 149 34.57 40.93 11.26
CA THR A 149 35.15 39.66 10.77
C THR A 149 35.58 38.73 11.90
N THR A 150 35.29 37.43 11.79
CA THR A 150 35.77 36.37 12.69
C THR A 150 36.49 35.29 11.89
N ARG A 151 37.66 34.85 12.37
CA ARG A 151 38.53 33.89 11.65
C ARG A 151 38.76 32.63 12.48
N HIS A 152 38.67 31.48 11.82
CA HIS A 152 38.93 30.17 12.37
C HIS A 152 40.02 29.46 11.60
N PHE A 153 40.89 28.75 12.32
CA PHE A 153 42.01 27.99 11.78
C PHE A 153 41.89 26.55 12.28
N VAL A 154 41.76 25.59 11.36
CA VAL A 154 41.55 24.18 11.69
C VAL A 154 42.63 23.34 11.02
N GLU A 155 43.53 22.77 11.82
CA GLU A 155 44.60 21.90 11.31
C GLU A 155 44.01 20.60 10.75
N PHE A 156 44.54 20.16 9.60
CA PHE A 156 44.22 18.87 9.00
C PHE A 156 44.92 17.76 9.79
N HIS A 157 44.13 16.94 10.46
CA HIS A 157 44.64 15.91 11.33
C HIS A 157 45.14 14.68 10.52
N PRO A 158 46.37 14.19 10.76
CA PRO A 158 47.06 13.22 9.88
C PRO A 158 46.42 11.82 9.85
N ASP A 159 45.54 11.50 10.79
CA ASP A 159 44.82 10.22 10.83
C ASP A 159 43.64 10.15 9.84
N PHE A 160 43.17 11.30 9.36
CA PHE A 160 42.07 11.38 8.42
C PHE A 160 42.62 11.49 7.00
N LEU A 161 42.77 10.34 6.35
CA LEU A 161 43.43 10.22 5.05
C LEU A 161 42.50 10.51 3.87
N GLY A 162 41.18 10.46 4.06
CA GLY A 162 40.20 10.49 2.99
C GLY A 162 39.88 9.08 2.46
N GLY A 163 38.90 8.98 1.56
CA GLY A 163 38.41 7.70 1.05
C GLY A 163 36.95 7.76 0.63
N THR A 164 36.31 6.60 0.48
CA THR A 164 34.91 6.50 0.05
C THR A 164 33.86 6.71 1.16
N SER A 165 34.29 7.01 2.38
CA SER A 165 33.43 7.14 3.56
C SER A 165 33.81 8.35 4.41
N THR A 166 32.82 9.07 4.94
CA THR A 166 33.02 10.30 5.74
C THR A 166 33.80 10.09 7.02
N ASN A 167 33.79 8.88 7.60
CA ASN A 167 34.59 8.54 8.79
C ASN A 167 36.11 8.59 8.55
N LYS A 168 36.57 8.62 7.30
CA LYS A 168 37.97 8.81 6.93
C LYS A 168 38.35 10.29 6.81
N TYR A 169 37.42 11.19 7.07
CA TYR A 169 37.59 12.64 7.05
C TYR A 169 37.35 13.22 8.46
N GLN A 170 38.10 14.26 8.80
CA GLN A 170 37.89 15.08 9.98
C GLN A 170 36.71 16.01 9.73
N LYS A 171 35.72 15.97 10.62
CA LYS A 171 34.57 16.89 10.53
C LYS A 171 34.92 18.25 11.12
N VAL A 172 34.60 19.31 10.40
CA VAL A 172 34.73 20.71 10.81
C VAL A 172 33.34 21.34 10.87
N ALA A 173 33.00 21.96 12.00
CA ALA A 173 31.77 22.73 12.16
C ALA A 173 32.09 24.01 12.95
N LEU A 174 31.80 25.18 12.37
CA LEU A 174 32.16 26.49 12.89
C LEU A 174 30.95 27.42 12.90
N LEU A 175 30.66 28.02 14.04
CA LEU A 175 29.56 28.98 14.19
C LEU A 175 29.99 30.36 13.71
N ALA A 176 29.15 30.99 12.90
CA ALA A 176 29.26 32.41 12.58
C ALA A 176 29.01 33.27 13.84
N PRO A 177 29.41 34.56 13.82
CA PRO A 177 29.19 35.46 14.94
C PRO A 177 27.72 35.55 15.36
N ALA A 178 27.48 35.66 16.66
CA ALA A 178 26.14 35.76 17.21
C ALA A 178 25.45 37.06 16.72
N ASN A 179 24.16 36.94 16.35
CA ASN A 179 23.28 38.03 15.90
C ASN A 179 23.55 38.58 14.49
N SER A 180 24.47 38.00 13.72
CA SER A 180 24.69 38.37 12.31
C SER A 180 23.59 37.80 11.42
N ARG A 181 22.90 38.65 10.65
CA ARG A 181 21.79 38.25 9.76
C ARG A 181 22.28 38.03 8.33
N ASN A 182 23.17 38.90 7.86
CA ASN A 182 23.81 38.81 6.56
C ASN A 182 25.29 38.43 6.75
N ILE A 183 25.69 37.24 6.32
CA ILE A 183 27.02 36.69 6.57
C ILE A 183 27.68 36.28 5.25
N SER A 184 28.91 36.72 5.03
CA SER A 184 29.80 36.28 3.96
C SER A 184 30.90 35.40 4.55
N THR A 185 31.19 34.26 3.93
CA THR A 185 32.18 33.29 4.44
C THR A 185 33.23 33.00 3.40
N ARG A 186 34.48 33.40 3.67
CA ARG A 186 35.64 33.08 2.83
C ARG A 186 36.36 31.86 3.36
N VAL A 187 36.79 30.99 2.45
CA VAL A 187 37.54 29.77 2.78
C VAL A 187 38.91 29.84 2.12
N SER A 188 39.94 29.35 2.81
CA SER A 188 41.26 29.12 2.21
C SER A 188 41.98 27.98 2.91
N ILE A 189 43.01 27.41 2.27
CA ILE A 189 43.80 26.31 2.83
C ILE A 189 45.27 26.71 2.79
N ALA A 190 45.91 26.81 3.95
CA ALA A 190 47.35 27.00 4.05
C ALA A 190 48.07 25.65 4.03
N TYR A 191 48.88 25.41 3.00
CA TYR A 191 49.79 24.27 2.95
C TYR A 191 51.09 24.61 3.65
N GLU A 192 51.45 23.81 4.66
CA GLU A 192 52.57 24.05 5.58
C GLU A 192 53.78 23.13 5.30
N GLY A 193 53.70 22.30 4.26
CA GLY A 193 54.75 21.37 3.86
C GLY A 193 54.33 19.91 3.97
N ARG A 194 55.25 18.99 3.67
CA ARG A 194 54.98 17.55 3.70
C ARG A 194 54.72 17.04 5.13
N GLY A 195 53.72 16.16 5.26
CA GLY A 195 53.41 15.46 6.50
C GLY A 195 54.34 14.27 6.77
N GLN A 196 54.19 13.63 7.94
CA GLN A 196 55.12 12.61 8.46
C GLN A 196 55.26 11.32 7.61
N ARG A 197 54.32 11.02 6.70
CA ARG A 197 54.33 9.81 5.84
C ARG A 197 54.98 10.05 4.46
N GLY A 198 56.11 10.76 4.44
CA GLY A 198 56.80 11.18 3.22
C GLY A 198 57.18 10.01 2.30
N GLY A 199 56.80 10.11 1.01
CA GLY A 199 57.19 9.20 -0.08
C GLY A 199 57.35 9.98 -1.38
N GLU A 200 57.75 9.33 -2.48
CA GLU A 200 58.04 10.00 -3.76
C GLU A 200 56.83 10.68 -4.43
N PHE A 201 55.61 10.31 -4.04
CA PHE A 201 54.38 10.85 -4.63
C PHE A 201 53.91 12.17 -4.01
N ALA A 202 53.10 12.92 -4.76
CA ALA A 202 52.57 14.20 -4.35
C ALA A 202 51.70 14.12 -3.07
N PRO A 203 51.84 15.07 -2.12
CA PRO A 203 50.87 15.30 -1.05
C PRO A 203 49.48 15.64 -1.58
N TYR A 204 48.45 15.23 -0.83
CA TYR A 204 47.06 15.57 -1.12
C TYR A 204 46.37 16.19 0.08
N VAL A 205 45.49 17.13 -0.21
CA VAL A 205 44.50 17.68 0.72
C VAL A 205 43.11 17.51 0.11
N PHE A 206 42.13 17.17 0.94
CA PHE A 206 40.76 16.94 0.54
C PHE A 206 39.80 17.86 1.30
N LEU A 207 38.90 18.52 0.58
CA LEU A 207 37.80 19.30 1.15
C LEU A 207 36.49 18.74 0.57
N CYS A 208 35.71 18.07 1.42
CA CYS A 208 34.48 17.38 1.07
C CYS A 208 33.27 18.08 1.70
N ASP A 209 32.20 18.26 0.92
CA ASP A 209 30.89 18.79 1.35
C ASP A 209 30.98 20.10 2.17
N ALA A 210 31.86 21.02 1.77
CA ALA A 210 31.97 22.34 2.40
C ALA A 210 30.71 23.18 2.14
N LYS A 211 30.03 23.61 3.20
CA LYS A 211 28.73 24.29 3.13
C LYS A 211 28.51 25.25 4.30
N ILE A 212 27.58 26.17 4.13
CA ILE A 212 27.08 27.07 5.19
C ILE A 212 25.55 26.99 5.26
N TYR A 213 24.98 26.92 6.46
CA TYR A 213 23.53 26.85 6.67
C TYR A 213 23.11 27.44 8.01
N GLU A 214 21.83 27.78 8.10
CA GLU A 214 21.17 28.21 9.31
C GLU A 214 20.78 27.00 10.18
N GLN A 215 21.26 26.98 11.43
CA GLN A 215 20.95 25.97 12.45
C GLN A 215 19.63 26.36 13.14
N PRO A 216 18.53 25.62 12.93
CA PRO A 216 17.22 25.99 13.48
C PRO A 216 17.19 25.91 15.01
N GLU A 217 16.32 26.71 15.62
CA GLU A 217 16.10 26.73 17.06
C GLU A 217 15.76 25.32 17.59
N GLU A 218 16.39 24.98 18.71
CA GLU A 218 16.40 23.65 19.33
C GLU A 218 14.99 23.13 19.63
N ASN A 219 14.64 21.96 19.06
CA ASN A 219 13.67 21.07 19.72
C ASN A 219 14.45 20.13 20.66
N ASN A 220 14.84 20.65 21.83
CA ASN A 220 15.54 19.93 22.91
C ASN A 220 14.81 18.67 23.42
N GLU A 221 13.54 18.48 23.08
CA GLU A 221 12.74 17.33 23.51
C GLU A 221 13.12 16.00 22.85
N ILE A 222 13.75 16.00 21.67
CA ILE A 222 14.01 14.77 20.90
C ILE A 222 15.40 14.20 21.21
N ASN A 223 16.45 15.03 21.25
CA ASN A 223 17.82 14.58 21.53
C ASN A 223 18.01 14.07 22.96
N SER A 224 17.20 14.54 23.92
CA SER A 224 17.20 14.04 25.30
C SER A 224 16.58 12.64 25.45
N GLN A 225 15.93 12.10 24.40
CA GLN A 225 15.31 10.76 24.40
C GLN A 225 16.24 9.65 23.89
N PHE A 226 17.42 9.96 23.34
CA PHE A 226 18.34 8.99 22.74
C PHE A 226 19.66 8.88 23.53
N THR A 227 20.10 7.65 23.78
CA THR A 227 21.39 7.36 24.43
C THR A 227 22.56 7.41 23.43
N GLU A 228 23.82 7.44 23.89
CA GLU A 228 25.00 7.33 23.00
C GLU A 228 25.01 6.00 22.20
N GLU A 229 24.45 4.94 22.76
CA GLU A 229 24.29 3.65 22.08
C GLU A 229 23.29 3.77 20.92
N ASP A 230 22.19 4.51 21.12
CA ASP A 230 21.18 4.75 20.07
C ASP A 230 21.77 5.46 18.85
N LYS A 231 22.81 6.29 19.01
CA LYS A 231 23.47 7.02 17.92
C LYS A 231 24.31 6.12 16.99
N SER A 232 24.57 4.87 17.37
CA SER A 232 25.38 3.93 16.60
C SER A 232 24.60 3.17 15.51
N PHE A 233 23.27 3.29 15.47
CA PHE A 233 22.38 2.59 14.54
C PHE A 233 22.05 3.40 13.28
N TYR A 234 21.51 2.74 12.26
CA TYR A 234 21.04 3.40 11.04
C TYR A 234 19.63 3.96 11.27
N TRP A 235 19.54 5.29 11.36
CA TRP A 235 18.26 5.97 11.54
C TRP A 235 17.65 6.41 10.21
N VAL A 236 16.33 6.35 10.17
CA VAL A 236 15.52 6.89 9.09
C VAL A 236 14.35 7.67 9.72
N ARG A 237 13.78 8.63 8.98
CA ARG A 237 12.54 9.31 9.38
C ARG A 237 11.50 9.31 8.27
N ALA A 238 10.24 9.35 8.66
CA ALA A 238 9.13 9.67 7.78
C ALA A 238 8.37 10.87 8.36
N ARG A 239 8.13 11.91 7.54
CA ARG A 239 7.30 13.06 7.91
C ARG A 239 5.88 12.87 7.39
N THR A 240 4.94 12.77 8.30
CA THR A 240 3.50 12.71 7.99
C THR A 240 2.98 14.11 7.67
N LYS A 241 1.98 14.22 6.78
CA LYS A 241 1.39 15.52 6.38
C LYS A 241 0.66 16.23 7.53
N ALA A 242 0.25 15.48 8.54
CA ALA A 242 -0.38 15.97 9.75
C ALA A 242 0.07 15.11 10.94
N ARG A 243 0.10 15.71 12.15
CA ARG A 243 0.38 14.99 13.39
C ARG A 243 -0.52 13.76 13.50
N ILE A 244 0.06 12.58 13.75
CA ILE A 244 -0.70 11.36 14.06
C ILE A 244 -1.58 11.67 15.26
N SER A 245 -2.90 11.69 15.04
CA SER A 245 -3.85 12.12 16.06
C SER A 245 -3.92 11.10 17.20
N GLU A 246 -4.41 11.52 18.37
CA GLU A 246 -4.70 10.61 19.48
C GLU A 246 -5.69 9.53 19.01
N GLY A 247 -5.21 8.31 18.75
CA GLY A 247 -6.02 7.20 18.26
C GLY A 247 -5.54 6.56 16.95
N GLN A 248 -4.73 7.25 16.16
CA GLN A 248 -4.26 6.72 14.87
C GLN A 248 -3.12 5.72 15.04
N SER A 249 -3.21 4.64 14.26
CA SER A 249 -2.15 3.63 14.18
C SER A 249 -1.20 3.92 13.03
N ALA A 250 0.08 3.64 13.24
CA ALA A 250 1.10 3.73 12.22
C ALA A 250 1.84 2.40 12.11
N PHE A 251 2.19 2.03 10.89
CA PHE A 251 2.80 0.74 10.58
C PHE A 251 4.06 0.95 9.74
N LEU A 252 5.07 0.13 10.00
CA LEU A 252 6.28 0.06 9.21
C LEU A 252 6.15 -1.09 8.21
N LYS A 253 6.31 -0.80 6.93
CA LYS A 253 6.36 -1.81 5.86
C LYS A 253 7.78 -1.89 5.31
N TYR A 254 8.38 -3.08 5.35
CA TYR A 254 9.68 -3.35 4.75
C TYR A 254 9.60 -4.56 3.80
N GLY A 255 9.58 -4.31 2.49
CA GLY A 255 9.25 -5.31 1.49
C GLY A 255 7.83 -5.86 1.69
N SER A 256 7.72 -7.18 1.92
CA SER A 256 6.46 -7.87 2.25
C SER A 256 6.15 -7.91 3.77
N LYS A 257 7.10 -7.50 4.62
CA LYS A 257 6.94 -7.57 6.08
C LYS A 257 6.29 -6.29 6.63
N PHE A 258 5.42 -6.43 7.63
CA PHE A 258 4.76 -5.32 8.32
C PHE A 258 4.95 -5.40 9.83
N ASP A 259 5.15 -4.24 10.46
CA ASP A 259 5.26 -4.13 11.91
C ASP A 259 4.47 -2.93 12.44
N ALA A 260 3.97 -3.03 13.67
CA ALA A 260 3.22 -1.97 14.32
C ALA A 260 4.18 -0.99 15.01
N ILE A 261 3.95 0.31 14.81
CA ILE A 261 4.73 1.35 15.49
C ILE A 261 4.08 1.60 16.84
N MET A 262 4.79 1.27 17.92
CA MET A 262 4.32 1.37 19.30
C MET A 262 4.27 2.83 19.78
N THR A 263 3.41 3.65 19.16
CA THR A 263 3.12 5.01 19.59
C THR A 263 2.54 5.02 21.01
N LYS A 264 2.60 6.15 21.70
CA LYS A 264 2.01 6.30 23.04
C LYS A 264 0.53 5.84 23.10
N PRO A 265 -0.35 6.18 22.14
CA PRO A 265 -1.70 5.65 22.09
C PRO A 265 -1.79 4.13 22.01
N ILE A 266 -0.94 3.50 21.17
CA ILE A 266 -0.88 2.05 21.03
C ILE A 266 -0.34 1.39 22.32
N MET A 267 0.66 1.99 22.98
CA MET A 267 1.16 1.46 24.25
C MET A 267 0.10 1.53 25.37
N ILE A 268 -0.69 2.61 25.40
CA ILE A 268 -1.82 2.72 26.34
C ILE A 268 -2.84 1.61 26.04
N ALA A 269 -3.16 1.38 24.77
CA ALA A 269 -4.08 0.33 24.32
C ALA A 269 -3.58 -1.09 24.60
N ARG A 270 -2.26 -1.32 24.59
CA ARG A 270 -1.66 -2.62 24.97
C ARG A 270 -2.05 -3.04 26.39
N SER A 271 -2.23 -2.09 27.31
CA SER A 271 -2.68 -2.40 28.68
C SER A 271 -4.09 -2.99 28.76
N PHE A 272 -4.88 -2.83 27.70
CA PHE A 272 -6.22 -3.39 27.54
C PHE A 272 -6.21 -4.62 26.63
N PHE A 273 -5.06 -5.18 26.27
CA PHE A 273 -4.94 -6.37 25.44
C PHE A 273 -4.55 -7.59 26.28
N ASP A 274 -5.23 -8.73 26.08
CA ASP A 274 -4.93 -9.98 26.75
C ASP A 274 -4.26 -10.97 25.78
N ASP A 275 -2.93 -11.04 25.85
CA ASP A 275 -2.10 -11.92 25.01
C ASP A 275 -2.54 -13.39 25.11
N HIS A 276 -2.93 -13.87 26.30
CA HIS A 276 -3.31 -15.26 26.52
C HIS A 276 -4.68 -15.57 25.94
N PHE A 277 -5.68 -14.71 26.22
CA PHE A 277 -7.01 -14.83 25.64
C PHE A 277 -6.96 -14.79 24.12
N TYR A 278 -6.25 -13.81 23.57
CA TYR A 278 -6.16 -13.61 22.13
C TYR A 278 -5.49 -14.81 21.45
N SER A 279 -4.37 -15.27 22.00
CA SER A 279 -3.67 -16.44 21.43
C SER A 279 -4.51 -17.71 21.50
N LYS A 280 -5.25 -17.91 22.60
CA LYS A 280 -6.11 -19.08 22.80
C LYS A 280 -7.33 -19.08 21.88
N LYS A 281 -7.88 -17.90 21.58
CA LYS A 281 -9.10 -17.75 20.77
C LYS A 281 -8.82 -17.85 19.27
N ASN A 282 -7.61 -17.49 18.83
CA ASN A 282 -7.22 -17.37 17.43
C ASN A 282 -6.19 -18.44 17.02
N LYS A 283 -6.59 -19.71 17.07
CA LYS A 283 -5.69 -20.87 16.85
C LYS A 283 -5.20 -21.04 15.41
N ASP A 284 -5.79 -20.30 14.49
CA ASP A 284 -5.43 -20.23 13.08
C ASP A 284 -4.10 -19.51 12.84
N ILE A 285 -3.53 -18.86 13.87
CA ILE A 285 -2.28 -18.10 13.78
C ILE A 285 -1.18 -18.79 14.59
N ASP A 286 0.01 -18.91 14.01
CA ASP A 286 1.21 -19.38 14.70
C ASP A 286 1.87 -18.25 15.51
N PHE A 287 1.42 -18.06 16.75
CA PHE A 287 1.97 -17.06 17.68
C PHE A 287 3.39 -17.39 18.19
N GLN A 288 4.02 -18.47 17.76
CA GLN A 288 5.46 -18.65 17.97
C GLN A 288 6.28 -17.73 17.06
N LYS A 289 5.70 -17.30 15.93
CA LYS A 289 6.33 -16.45 14.91
C LYS A 289 5.83 -15.01 14.90
N VAL A 290 4.63 -14.74 15.42
CA VAL A 290 3.98 -13.42 15.39
C VAL A 290 3.56 -12.99 16.80
N ASP A 291 3.87 -11.75 17.19
CA ASP A 291 3.38 -11.18 18.45
C ASP A 291 1.84 -11.00 18.40
N PRO A 292 1.09 -11.50 19.39
CA PRO A 292 -0.38 -11.43 19.38
C PRO A 292 -0.95 -10.01 19.26
N TYR A 293 -0.30 -9.03 19.90
CA TYR A 293 -0.76 -7.64 19.87
C TYR A 293 -0.46 -6.98 18.54
N THR A 294 0.74 -7.22 17.98
CA THR A 294 1.07 -6.79 16.62
C THR A 294 0.11 -7.38 15.59
N HIS A 295 -0.23 -8.67 15.70
CA HIS A 295 -1.25 -9.29 14.85
C HIS A 295 -2.59 -8.57 15.00
N TYR A 296 -3.02 -8.28 16.23
CA TYR A 296 -4.27 -7.57 16.47
C TYR A 296 -4.33 -6.21 15.77
N LEU A 297 -3.28 -5.39 15.89
CA LEU A 297 -3.23 -4.05 15.30
C LEU A 297 -3.24 -4.08 13.76
N LEU A 298 -2.53 -5.05 13.16
CA LEU A 298 -2.38 -5.18 11.71
C LEU A 298 -3.61 -5.82 11.04
N HIS A 299 -4.14 -6.87 11.68
CA HIS A 299 -5.12 -7.78 11.09
C HIS A 299 -6.35 -7.93 12.00
N GLY A 300 -6.13 -8.25 13.28
CA GLY A 300 -7.20 -8.62 14.20
C GLY A 300 -8.32 -7.59 14.37
N ARG A 301 -8.02 -6.30 14.40
CA ARG A 301 -9.04 -5.23 14.49
C ARG A 301 -9.94 -5.20 13.25
N ARG A 302 -9.35 -5.42 12.08
CA ARG A 302 -10.04 -5.44 10.77
C ARG A 302 -10.85 -6.72 10.57
N GLU A 303 -10.42 -7.79 11.21
CA GLU A 303 -11.11 -9.09 11.26
C GLU A 303 -12.11 -9.18 12.43
N PHE A 304 -12.37 -8.07 13.12
CA PHE A 304 -13.28 -7.99 14.27
C PHE A 304 -12.95 -8.94 15.44
N ARG A 305 -11.68 -9.36 15.57
CA ARG A 305 -11.22 -10.22 16.67
C ARG A 305 -11.17 -9.44 17.97
N ASN A 306 -11.72 -10.00 19.04
CA ASN A 306 -11.74 -9.33 20.33
C ASN A 306 -10.36 -9.37 21.02
N PRO A 307 -9.84 -8.23 21.52
CA PRO A 307 -8.51 -8.13 22.13
C PRO A 307 -8.44 -8.68 23.56
N ASN A 308 -9.58 -8.76 24.24
CA ASN A 308 -9.71 -9.31 25.58
C ASN A 308 -11.16 -9.84 25.76
N PRO A 309 -11.45 -10.57 26.85
CA PRO A 309 -12.80 -11.09 27.10
C PRO A 309 -13.88 -10.01 27.26
N GLU A 310 -13.48 -8.82 27.73
CA GLU A 310 -14.34 -7.70 28.13
C GLU A 310 -14.61 -6.67 27.01
N PHE A 311 -13.93 -6.76 25.88
CA PHE A 311 -13.99 -5.79 24.79
C PHE A 311 -14.43 -6.46 23.49
N SER A 312 -15.51 -5.95 22.88
CA SER A 312 -15.93 -6.40 21.56
C SER A 312 -15.68 -5.35 20.50
N VAL A 313 -14.77 -5.68 19.56
CA VAL A 313 -14.39 -4.78 18.45
C VAL A 313 -15.58 -4.44 17.59
N ARG A 314 -16.35 -5.45 17.19
CA ARG A 314 -17.56 -5.30 16.38
C ARG A 314 -18.57 -4.36 17.06
N GLU A 315 -18.88 -4.63 18.32
CA GLU A 315 -19.85 -3.89 19.11
C GLU A 315 -19.40 -2.47 19.46
N TYR A 316 -18.09 -2.25 19.55
CA TYR A 316 -17.51 -0.93 19.76
C TYR A 316 -17.63 -0.07 18.51
N TYR A 317 -17.32 -0.61 17.34
CA TYR A 317 -17.53 0.08 16.06
C TYR A 317 -19.01 0.38 15.80
N LEU A 318 -19.90 -0.58 16.10
CA LEU A 318 -21.34 -0.35 16.03
C LEU A 318 -21.78 0.86 16.87
N ARG A 319 -21.32 0.96 18.12
CA ARG A 319 -21.69 2.07 19.04
C ARG A 319 -20.97 3.38 18.74
N HIS A 320 -19.81 3.33 18.10
CA HIS A 320 -18.93 4.47 17.85
C HIS A 320 -18.51 4.52 16.37
N PRO A 321 -19.48 4.69 15.46
CA PRO A 321 -19.24 4.64 14.02
C PRO A 321 -18.33 5.76 13.49
N GLU A 322 -18.21 6.87 14.22
CA GLU A 322 -17.22 7.90 13.93
C GLU A 322 -15.78 7.38 14.05
N VAL A 323 -15.54 6.39 14.91
CA VAL A 323 -14.24 5.73 15.07
C VAL A 323 -13.94 4.89 13.83
N GLU A 324 -14.93 4.19 13.29
CA GLU A 324 -14.80 3.40 12.06
C GLU A 324 -14.68 4.28 10.82
N ALA A 325 -15.48 5.34 10.72
CA ALA A 325 -15.52 6.23 9.56
C ALA A 325 -14.17 6.92 9.27
N VAL A 326 -13.38 7.18 10.32
CA VAL A 326 -12.02 7.72 10.19
C VAL A 326 -10.93 6.64 10.28
N GLY A 327 -11.31 5.36 10.32
CA GLY A 327 -10.42 4.21 10.26
C GLY A 327 -9.69 3.87 11.56
N LEU A 328 -10.03 4.51 12.68
CA LEU A 328 -9.33 4.37 13.95
C LEU A 328 -9.45 2.96 14.53
N ASP A 329 -8.42 2.53 15.26
CA ASP A 329 -8.46 1.28 16.01
C ASP A 329 -9.40 1.43 17.22
N PRO A 330 -10.32 0.48 17.47
CA PRO A 330 -11.35 0.65 18.48
C PRO A 330 -10.82 0.47 19.89
N LEU A 331 -9.87 -0.44 20.10
CA LEU A 331 -9.20 -0.62 21.39
C LEU A 331 -8.30 0.58 21.71
N VAL A 332 -7.59 1.10 20.71
CA VAL A 332 -6.76 2.31 20.82
C VAL A 332 -7.63 3.51 21.10
N HIS A 333 -8.73 3.69 20.36
CA HIS A 333 -9.67 4.76 20.62
C HIS A 333 -10.26 4.67 22.03
N TYR A 334 -10.72 3.48 22.43
CA TYR A 334 -11.27 3.28 23.77
C TYR A 334 -10.26 3.61 24.87
N ALA A 335 -9.04 3.09 24.77
CA ALA A 335 -8.02 3.25 25.79
C ALA A 335 -7.55 4.72 25.94
N ASN A 336 -7.58 5.50 24.85
CA ASN A 336 -7.06 6.87 24.85
C ASN A 336 -8.15 7.93 25.09
N VAL A 337 -9.35 7.69 24.57
CA VAL A 337 -10.46 8.64 24.53
C VAL A 337 -11.70 8.05 25.21
N GLY A 338 -12.13 6.86 24.78
CA GLY A 338 -13.41 6.29 25.18
C GLY A 338 -13.59 6.05 26.68
N GLN A 339 -12.52 5.70 27.41
CA GLN A 339 -12.58 5.52 28.87
C GLN A 339 -12.90 6.83 29.60
N LYS A 340 -12.32 7.96 29.17
CA LYS A 340 -12.58 9.29 29.75
C LYS A 340 -14.00 9.76 29.46
N GLU A 341 -14.51 9.38 28.30
CA GLU A 341 -15.87 9.68 27.85
C GLU A 341 -16.92 8.68 28.37
N GLN A 342 -16.52 7.75 29.25
CA GLN A 342 -17.40 6.72 29.82
C GLN A 342 -18.11 5.85 28.76
N ARG A 343 -17.45 5.64 27.61
CA ARG A 343 -17.97 4.77 26.55
C ARG A 343 -17.96 3.31 27.02
N SER A 344 -18.94 2.54 26.56
CA SER A 344 -19.02 1.11 26.89
C SER A 344 -17.96 0.32 26.12
N LEU A 345 -17.39 -0.72 26.75
CA LEU A 345 -16.45 -1.68 26.16
C LEU A 345 -17.08 -2.58 25.07
N GLY A 346 -18.40 -2.47 24.86
CA GLY A 346 -19.13 -3.23 23.85
C GLY A 346 -19.62 -4.60 24.30
N LEU A 347 -19.41 -4.99 25.57
CA LEU A 347 -20.09 -6.15 26.13
C LEU A 347 -21.46 -5.76 26.72
N PHE A 348 -22.49 -6.51 26.35
CA PHE A 348 -23.70 -6.64 27.14
C PHE A 348 -23.35 -7.33 28.46
N ASP A 349 -23.34 -6.59 29.57
CA ASP A 349 -23.09 -7.13 30.90
C ASP A 349 -24.19 -8.17 31.28
N GLU A 350 -23.82 -9.43 31.51
CA GLU A 350 -24.72 -10.42 32.16
C GLU A 350 -25.23 -9.91 33.53
N LYS A 351 -24.44 -9.06 34.17
CA LYS A 351 -24.75 -8.38 35.43
C LYS A 351 -25.87 -7.36 35.29
N ILE A 352 -25.94 -6.70 34.14
CA ILE A 352 -27.01 -5.79 33.76
C ILE A 352 -28.27 -6.63 33.57
N ASN A 353 -28.25 -7.73 32.80
CA ASN A 353 -29.40 -8.64 32.65
C ASN A 353 -29.95 -9.19 33.98
N GLU A 354 -29.10 -9.43 34.97
CA GLU A 354 -29.51 -9.83 36.32
C GLU A 354 -30.19 -8.68 37.11
N ILE A 355 -29.69 -7.44 36.97
CA ILE A 355 -30.31 -6.22 37.52
C ILE A 355 -31.65 -5.93 36.83
N TRP A 356 -31.78 -6.17 35.51
CA TRP A 356 -33.02 -5.98 34.74
C TRP A 356 -34.10 -7.00 35.12
N ARG A 357 -33.74 -8.28 35.29
CA ARG A 357 -34.68 -9.30 35.81
C ARG A 357 -35.21 -8.95 37.20
N ARG A 358 -34.39 -8.28 38.03
CA ARG A 358 -34.77 -7.89 39.40
C ARG A 358 -35.59 -6.60 39.49
N THR A 359 -35.47 -5.68 38.53
CA THR A 359 -36.03 -4.33 38.65
C THR A 359 -37.28 -4.07 37.79
N GLY A 360 -37.61 -4.96 36.84
CA GLY A 360 -38.92 -4.97 36.15
C GLY A 360 -39.26 -3.71 35.35
N LYS A 361 -38.28 -2.84 35.06
CA LYS A 361 -38.47 -1.63 34.25
C LYS A 361 -38.07 -1.89 32.80
N ASN A 362 -39.05 -1.76 31.89
CA ASN A 362 -38.80 -1.74 30.45
C ASN A 362 -38.15 -0.40 30.06
N VAL A 363 -36.95 -0.47 29.47
CA VAL A 363 -36.37 0.59 28.65
C VAL A 363 -36.48 0.12 27.19
N PRO A 364 -36.81 0.99 26.22
CA PRO A 364 -36.93 0.60 24.81
C PRO A 364 -35.61 -0.01 24.33
N SER A 365 -35.66 -1.18 23.69
CA SER A 365 -34.47 -1.81 23.11
C SER A 365 -33.89 -0.93 21.99
N LEU A 366 -32.60 -0.60 22.08
CA LEU A 366 -31.81 -0.19 20.92
C LEU A 366 -31.33 -1.48 20.27
N GLU A 367 -32.16 -2.03 19.38
CA GLU A 367 -31.82 -3.23 18.60
C GLU A 367 -30.50 -3.03 17.82
N PRO A 368 -29.61 -4.02 17.72
CA PRO A 368 -28.34 -3.94 16.97
C PRO A 368 -28.48 -3.36 15.54
N ASP A 369 -29.60 -3.66 14.88
CA ASP A 369 -29.91 -3.15 13.53
C ASP A 369 -30.11 -1.63 13.51
N PHE A 370 -30.69 -1.04 14.56
CA PHE A 370 -30.87 0.41 14.67
C PHE A 370 -29.54 1.14 14.81
N VAL A 371 -28.60 0.54 15.56
CA VAL A 371 -27.26 1.09 15.78
C VAL A 371 -26.43 0.99 14.48
N LEU A 372 -26.48 -0.13 13.76
CA LEU A 372 -25.84 -0.28 12.45
C LEU A 372 -26.41 0.70 11.40
N GLN A 373 -27.72 0.92 11.40
CA GLN A 373 -28.35 1.90 10.50
C GLN A 373 -27.87 3.33 10.79
N ARG A 374 -27.74 3.72 12.06
CA ARG A 374 -27.20 5.03 12.45
C ARG A 374 -25.72 5.16 12.12
N ALA A 375 -24.94 4.09 12.30
CA ALA A 375 -23.54 4.01 11.90
C ALA A 375 -23.35 4.29 10.41
N GLN A 376 -24.12 3.58 9.59
CA GLN A 376 -24.11 3.78 8.15
C GLN A 376 -24.50 5.19 7.72
N ASP A 377 -25.42 5.86 8.41
CA ASP A 377 -25.80 7.25 8.07
C ASP A 377 -24.66 8.23 8.23
N LEU A 378 -23.74 7.96 9.16
CA LEU A 378 -22.54 8.77 9.37
C LEU A 378 -21.43 8.45 8.35
N MET A 379 -21.49 7.29 7.69
CA MET A 379 -20.52 6.87 6.68
C MET A 379 -20.87 7.36 5.26
N VAL A 380 -22.02 8.02 5.09
CA VAL A 380 -22.42 8.59 3.80
C VAL A 380 -21.40 9.68 3.41
N PRO A 381 -20.81 9.61 2.20
CA PRO A 381 -19.76 10.54 1.80
C PRO A 381 -20.32 11.96 1.59
N MET A 382 -20.17 12.80 2.62
CA MET A 382 -20.69 14.18 2.65
C MET A 382 -20.26 15.02 1.44
N GLN A 383 -19.09 14.74 0.85
CA GLN A 383 -18.55 15.51 -0.27
C GLN A 383 -19.37 15.37 -1.56
N ILE A 384 -20.23 14.35 -1.66
CA ILE A 384 -21.01 14.05 -2.87
C ILE A 384 -22.53 14.11 -2.66
N LEU A 385 -23.01 14.57 -1.50
CA LEU A 385 -24.45 14.67 -1.23
C LEU A 385 -25.18 15.60 -2.21
N ASP A 386 -24.54 16.69 -2.61
CA ASP A 386 -25.09 17.67 -3.56
C ASP A 386 -24.83 17.30 -5.03
N THR A 387 -24.46 16.04 -5.31
CA THR A 387 -24.17 15.61 -6.68
C THR A 387 -25.42 15.58 -7.55
N ARG A 388 -25.28 16.03 -8.80
CA ARG A 388 -26.36 15.96 -9.80
C ARG A 388 -26.35 14.66 -10.61
N LYS A 389 -25.21 13.97 -10.66
CA LYS A 389 -25.02 12.74 -11.44
C LYS A 389 -24.48 11.65 -10.54
N LEU A 390 -25.30 10.64 -10.24
CA LEU A 390 -24.93 9.54 -9.34
C LEU A 390 -25.01 8.20 -10.06
N ALA A 391 -24.01 7.36 -9.86
CA ALA A 391 -23.98 5.97 -10.31
C ALA A 391 -23.93 5.05 -9.10
N VAL A 392 -24.85 4.10 -9.05
CA VAL A 392 -25.02 3.15 -7.94
C VAL A 392 -24.67 1.75 -8.45
N PHE A 393 -23.68 1.12 -7.85
CA PHE A 393 -23.37 -0.29 -8.05
C PHE A 393 -24.02 -1.11 -6.95
N VAL A 394 -24.97 -1.97 -7.33
CA VAL A 394 -25.72 -2.80 -6.39
C VAL A 394 -24.97 -4.10 -6.13
N VAL A 395 -24.80 -4.44 -4.84
CA VAL A 395 -24.13 -5.66 -4.37
C VAL A 395 -25.08 -6.47 -3.47
N PRO A 396 -24.78 -7.74 -3.13
CA PRO A 396 -25.56 -8.47 -2.14
C PRO A 396 -25.67 -7.72 -0.80
N GLU A 397 -26.63 -8.07 0.02
CA GLU A 397 -26.87 -7.51 1.36
C GLU A 397 -26.14 -8.25 2.49
N HIS A 398 -25.38 -9.28 2.14
CA HIS A 398 -24.60 -10.12 3.05
C HIS A 398 -23.13 -10.17 2.63
N ASP A 399 -22.24 -10.34 3.60
CA ASP A 399 -20.81 -10.46 3.38
C ASP A 399 -20.47 -11.86 2.87
N ALA A 400 -20.00 -11.94 1.62
CA ALA A 400 -19.66 -13.18 0.94
C ALA A 400 -18.63 -12.94 -0.17
N MET A 401 -18.03 -14.04 -0.64
CA MET A 401 -17.10 -14.06 -1.76
C MET A 401 -17.70 -14.77 -2.98
N SER A 402 -17.58 -14.14 -4.14
CA SER A 402 -17.68 -14.80 -5.45
C SER A 402 -16.95 -13.97 -6.50
N GLY A 403 -16.62 -14.57 -7.65
CA GLY A 403 -15.99 -13.84 -8.76
C GLY A 403 -16.87 -12.67 -9.24
N GLY A 404 -18.19 -12.86 -9.29
CA GLY A 404 -19.15 -11.80 -9.64
C GLY A 404 -19.18 -10.67 -8.60
N ILE A 405 -19.16 -10.99 -7.29
CA ILE A 405 -19.11 -9.97 -6.24
C ILE A 405 -17.81 -9.17 -6.36
N TYR A 406 -16.65 -9.84 -6.47
CA TYR A 406 -15.38 -9.15 -6.65
C TYR A 406 -15.38 -8.24 -7.89
N SER A 407 -15.94 -8.72 -9.01
CA SER A 407 -16.05 -7.94 -10.24
C SER A 407 -16.86 -6.66 -10.05
N MET A 408 -18.00 -6.70 -9.34
CA MET A 408 -18.81 -5.51 -9.05
C MET A 408 -18.00 -4.43 -8.31
N PHE A 409 -17.20 -4.82 -7.32
CA PHE A 409 -16.34 -3.91 -6.56
C PHE A 409 -15.19 -3.36 -7.43
N SER A 410 -14.59 -4.22 -8.26
CA SER A 410 -13.57 -3.81 -9.23
C SER A 410 -14.11 -2.77 -10.22
N ILE A 411 -15.28 -3.02 -10.80
CA ILE A 411 -15.95 -2.10 -11.73
C ILE A 411 -16.26 -0.77 -11.04
N ALA A 412 -16.86 -0.80 -9.85
CA ALA A 412 -17.20 0.40 -9.11
C ALA A 412 -15.97 1.27 -8.77
N ASN A 413 -14.89 0.63 -8.31
CA ASN A 413 -13.63 1.31 -8.00
C ASN A 413 -13.01 1.97 -9.25
N GLN A 414 -12.97 1.26 -10.38
CA GLN A 414 -12.44 1.81 -11.62
C GLN A 414 -13.33 2.93 -12.16
N ALA A 415 -14.66 2.76 -12.15
CA ALA A 415 -15.61 3.81 -12.50
C ALA A 415 -15.39 5.08 -11.67
N ARG A 416 -15.20 4.95 -10.34
CA ARG A 416 -14.91 6.11 -9.48
C ARG A 416 -13.64 6.87 -9.89
N LYS A 417 -12.56 6.15 -10.21
CA LYS A 417 -11.29 6.76 -10.66
C LYS A 417 -11.45 7.56 -11.96
N MET A 418 -12.42 7.20 -12.80
CA MET A 418 -12.69 7.87 -14.06
C MET A 418 -13.82 8.91 -14.00
N ARG A 419 -14.23 9.37 -12.81
CA ARG A 419 -15.23 10.44 -12.62
C ARG A 419 -15.05 11.62 -13.57
N ARG A 420 -13.82 12.08 -13.83
CA ARG A 420 -13.54 13.20 -14.74
C ARG A 420 -13.94 12.93 -16.20
N LYS A 421 -14.11 11.67 -16.61
CA LYS A 421 -14.46 11.26 -17.98
C LYS A 421 -15.97 11.13 -18.23
N HIS A 422 -16.73 10.65 -17.24
CA HIS A 422 -18.18 10.41 -17.37
C HIS A 422 -19.04 11.34 -16.51
N GLY A 423 -18.46 11.97 -15.47
CA GLY A 423 -19.11 12.98 -14.65
C GLY A 423 -20.00 12.46 -13.52
N TYR A 424 -20.05 11.15 -13.27
CA TYR A 424 -20.84 10.57 -12.19
C TYR A 424 -20.00 10.40 -10.93
N ASP A 425 -20.57 10.77 -9.78
CA ASP A 425 -20.12 10.26 -8.49
C ASP A 425 -20.57 8.79 -8.34
N VAL A 426 -19.74 7.95 -7.71
CA VAL A 426 -19.93 6.50 -7.69
C VAL A 426 -20.02 5.99 -6.26
N VAL A 427 -21.13 5.31 -5.95
CA VAL A 427 -21.40 4.68 -4.65
C VAL A 427 -21.73 3.19 -4.83
N VAL A 428 -21.40 2.40 -3.81
CA VAL A 428 -21.74 0.98 -3.74
C VAL A 428 -22.84 0.82 -2.71
N MET A 429 -23.93 0.16 -3.09
CA MET A 429 -25.10 -0.04 -2.23
C MET A 429 -25.51 -1.51 -2.19
N THR A 430 -25.93 -2.01 -1.04
CA THR A 430 -26.59 -3.32 -1.00
C THR A 430 -27.91 -3.28 -1.76
N ARG A 431 -28.35 -4.42 -2.27
CA ARG A 431 -29.67 -4.50 -2.91
C ARG A 431 -30.77 -4.12 -1.93
N PRO A 432 -31.85 -3.45 -2.39
CA PRO A 432 -32.99 -3.15 -1.53
C PRO A 432 -33.56 -4.46 -0.99
N ASN A 433 -33.83 -4.47 0.31
CA ASN A 433 -34.36 -5.63 1.00
C ASN A 433 -35.25 -5.18 2.17
N ARG A 434 -36.26 -5.98 2.49
CA ARG A 434 -37.29 -5.60 3.47
C ARG A 434 -36.79 -5.55 4.92
N GLN A 435 -35.62 -6.14 5.18
CA GLN A 435 -35.02 -6.23 6.50
C GLN A 435 -34.05 -5.07 6.78
N GLY A 436 -33.74 -4.23 5.78
CA GLY A 436 -32.70 -3.22 5.89
C GLY A 436 -31.30 -3.82 6.11
N SER A 437 -31.12 -5.09 5.76
CA SER A 437 -29.87 -5.83 5.91
C SER A 437 -28.79 -5.20 5.05
N THR A 438 -27.60 -5.10 5.63
CA THR A 438 -26.44 -4.47 5.01
C THR A 438 -25.21 -4.78 5.83
N TYR A 439 -24.04 -4.47 5.29
CA TYR A 439 -22.76 -4.55 5.95
C TYR A 439 -21.91 -3.33 5.56
N LEU A 440 -20.92 -2.98 6.37
CA LEU A 440 -20.15 -1.74 6.21
C LEU A 440 -19.07 -1.88 5.14
N ARG A 441 -18.44 -3.05 5.08
CA ARG A 441 -17.39 -3.41 4.13
C ARG A 441 -17.36 -4.92 3.94
N ASN A 442 -17.09 -5.38 2.71
CA ASN A 442 -16.91 -6.81 2.44
C ASN A 442 -15.57 -7.26 3.04
N SER A 443 -15.59 -8.29 3.89
CA SER A 443 -14.39 -8.79 4.58
C SER A 443 -13.66 -9.90 3.82
N SER A 444 -14.22 -10.34 2.69
CA SER A 444 -13.70 -11.48 1.93
C SER A 444 -12.50 -11.14 1.03
N PHE A 445 -12.25 -9.86 0.75
CA PHE A 445 -11.12 -9.39 -0.06
C PHE A 445 -10.75 -7.94 0.28
N GLN A 446 -9.50 -7.56 0.08
CA GLN A 446 -9.05 -6.17 0.23
C GLN A 446 -9.83 -5.21 -0.67
N ASN A 447 -10.53 -4.27 -0.03
CA ASN A 447 -11.21 -3.16 -0.69
C ASN A 447 -11.31 -1.96 0.28
N SER A 448 -11.43 -0.77 -0.29
CA SER A 448 -11.67 0.47 0.45
C SER A 448 -13.13 0.94 0.31
N GLU A 449 -14.03 0.08 -0.16
CA GLU A 449 -15.42 0.47 -0.41
C GLU A 449 -16.15 0.61 0.92
N THR A 450 -16.87 1.72 1.04
CA THR A 450 -17.92 1.90 2.04
C THR A 450 -19.23 1.49 1.39
N ILE A 451 -19.93 0.53 2.01
CA ILE A 451 -21.16 -0.03 1.46
C ILE A 451 -22.35 0.59 2.19
N LEU A 452 -23.20 1.25 1.42
CA LEU A 452 -24.39 1.91 1.93
C LEU A 452 -25.61 0.99 1.79
N ARG A 453 -26.60 1.15 2.65
CA ARG A 453 -27.91 0.53 2.40
C ARG A 453 -28.64 1.28 1.31
N PHE A 454 -29.47 0.58 0.53
CA PHE A 454 -30.14 1.18 -0.61
C PHE A 454 -31.04 2.38 -0.23
N GLU A 455 -31.66 2.36 0.96
CA GLU A 455 -32.51 3.44 1.46
C GLU A 455 -31.77 4.78 1.58
N GLN A 456 -30.45 4.76 1.78
CA GLN A 456 -29.63 5.97 1.89
C GLN A 456 -29.49 6.71 0.55
N LEU A 457 -29.91 6.11 -0.56
CA LEU A 457 -30.03 6.80 -1.84
C LEU A 457 -30.88 8.08 -1.74
N MET A 458 -31.88 8.09 -0.84
CA MET A 458 -32.75 9.26 -0.63
C MET A 458 -32.04 10.45 0.02
N LEU A 459 -30.83 10.27 0.57
CA LEU A 459 -30.03 11.36 1.13
C LEU A 459 -29.42 12.25 0.04
N PHE A 460 -29.29 11.75 -1.19
CA PHE A 460 -28.76 12.49 -2.34
C PHE A 460 -29.88 13.29 -3.01
N THR A 461 -30.27 14.41 -2.43
CA THR A 461 -31.47 15.15 -2.85
C THR A 461 -31.35 15.79 -4.23
N GLU A 462 -30.15 16.25 -4.60
CA GLU A 462 -29.87 17.03 -5.82
C GLU A 462 -29.65 16.20 -7.09
N VAL A 463 -29.71 14.86 -6.99
CA VAL A 463 -29.48 13.97 -8.14
C VAL A 463 -30.57 14.18 -9.20
N SER A 464 -30.16 14.52 -10.42
CA SER A 464 -31.06 14.63 -11.58
C SER A 464 -30.87 13.46 -12.54
N GLU A 465 -29.62 13.02 -12.74
CA GLU A 465 -29.29 11.86 -13.57
C GLU A 465 -28.74 10.71 -12.71
N LEU A 466 -29.43 9.58 -12.74
CA LEU A 466 -29.12 8.40 -11.94
C LEU A 466 -28.83 7.19 -12.85
N GLN A 467 -27.71 6.52 -12.62
CA GLN A 467 -27.42 5.20 -13.19
C GLN A 467 -27.44 4.15 -12.07
N ILE A 468 -28.13 3.03 -12.28
CA ILE A 468 -28.13 1.91 -11.34
C ILE A 468 -27.67 0.65 -12.06
N HIS A 469 -26.58 0.07 -11.57
CA HIS A 469 -26.02 -1.17 -12.07
C HIS A 469 -26.47 -2.32 -11.16
N ILE A 470 -27.37 -3.17 -11.64
CA ILE A 470 -28.06 -4.21 -10.86
C ILE A 470 -27.52 -5.58 -11.28
N PRO A 471 -27.08 -6.45 -10.35
CA PRO A 471 -26.73 -7.83 -10.64
C PRO A 471 -27.91 -8.60 -11.25
N GLU A 472 -27.65 -9.50 -12.20
CA GLU A 472 -28.68 -10.22 -12.92
C GLU A 472 -29.67 -10.97 -12.00
N TYR A 473 -29.17 -11.58 -10.93
CA TYR A 473 -29.98 -12.32 -9.97
C TYR A 473 -30.92 -11.42 -9.15
N ALA A 474 -30.59 -10.13 -9.00
CA ALA A 474 -31.37 -9.18 -8.21
C ALA A 474 -32.48 -8.51 -9.03
N THR A 475 -32.42 -8.59 -10.37
CA THR A 475 -33.27 -7.87 -11.32
C THR A 475 -34.77 -7.99 -11.03
N VAL A 476 -35.26 -9.21 -10.79
CA VAL A 476 -36.70 -9.49 -10.58
C VAL A 476 -37.21 -8.91 -9.25
N GLU A 477 -36.41 -9.06 -8.20
CA GLU A 477 -36.80 -8.67 -6.85
C GLU A 477 -36.45 -7.21 -6.53
N PHE A 478 -35.64 -6.55 -7.36
CA PHE A 478 -35.18 -5.19 -7.13
C PHE A 478 -36.35 -4.22 -6.89
N VAL A 479 -37.27 -4.11 -7.85
CA VAL A 479 -38.43 -3.20 -7.75
C VAL A 479 -39.39 -3.63 -6.64
N ARG A 480 -39.53 -4.94 -6.41
CA ARG A 480 -40.43 -5.51 -5.39
C ARG A 480 -39.98 -5.24 -3.95
N ASN A 481 -38.68 -4.98 -3.76
CA ASN A 481 -38.10 -4.65 -2.47
C ASN A 481 -37.94 -3.14 -2.24
N LEU A 482 -38.29 -2.30 -3.21
CA LEU A 482 -38.32 -0.85 -3.00
C LEU A 482 -39.48 -0.48 -2.05
N SER A 483 -39.21 0.39 -1.08
CA SER A 483 -40.26 1.04 -0.32
C SER A 483 -41.00 2.06 -1.20
N PRO A 484 -42.22 2.47 -0.83
CA PRO A 484 -42.95 3.52 -1.56
C PRO A 484 -42.16 4.83 -1.66
N GLU A 485 -41.33 5.16 -0.67
CA GLU A 485 -40.47 6.36 -0.66
C GLU A 485 -39.31 6.21 -1.65
N MET A 486 -38.63 5.06 -1.65
CA MET A 486 -37.55 4.77 -2.59
C MET A 486 -38.05 4.75 -4.03
N LEU A 487 -39.19 4.10 -4.28
CA LEU A 487 -39.82 4.08 -5.60
C LEU A 487 -40.18 5.50 -6.06
N ARG A 488 -40.75 6.32 -5.17
CA ARG A 488 -41.03 7.73 -5.47
C ARG A 488 -39.74 8.50 -5.80
N TYR A 489 -38.70 8.34 -5.00
CA TYR A 489 -37.41 8.99 -5.24
C TYR A 489 -36.88 8.68 -6.65
N LEU A 490 -36.90 7.40 -7.06
CA LEU A 490 -36.45 6.98 -8.40
C LEU A 490 -37.30 7.60 -9.52
N LEU A 491 -38.63 7.62 -9.37
CA LEU A 491 -39.56 8.18 -10.36
C LEU A 491 -39.47 9.71 -10.51
N TYR A 492 -38.89 10.41 -9.53
CA TYR A 492 -38.70 11.87 -9.54
C TYR A 492 -37.29 12.28 -10.01
N ARG A 493 -36.50 11.37 -10.58
CA ARG A 493 -35.24 11.74 -11.26
C ARG A 493 -35.56 12.18 -12.69
N ASP A 494 -34.81 13.16 -13.21
CA ASP A 494 -34.98 13.64 -14.59
C ASP A 494 -34.63 12.54 -15.59
N HIS A 495 -33.58 11.76 -15.25
CA HIS A 495 -33.10 10.64 -16.03
C HIS A 495 -32.68 9.48 -15.13
N LEU A 496 -33.30 8.32 -15.30
CA LEU A 496 -32.93 7.06 -14.66
C LEU A 496 -32.56 6.01 -15.73
N HIS A 497 -31.29 5.60 -15.72
CA HIS A 497 -30.80 4.49 -16.51
C HIS A 497 -30.52 3.27 -15.62
N VAL A 498 -30.93 2.09 -16.06
CA VAL A 498 -30.62 0.82 -15.40
C VAL A 498 -29.74 -0.03 -16.30
N ASN A 499 -28.62 -0.51 -15.78
CA ASN A 499 -27.82 -1.52 -16.45
C ASN A 499 -27.89 -2.83 -15.66
N ILE A 500 -28.24 -3.93 -16.31
CA ILE A 500 -28.12 -5.26 -15.72
C ILE A 500 -26.67 -5.72 -15.91
N LEU A 501 -25.94 -5.88 -14.79
CA LEU A 501 -24.63 -6.50 -14.77
C LEU A 501 -24.84 -8.00 -14.89
N ASN A 502 -24.76 -8.57 -16.09
CA ASN A 502 -24.86 -10.02 -16.32
C ASN A 502 -23.51 -10.68 -16.02
N GLN A 503 -23.33 -11.08 -14.76
CA GLN A 503 -22.11 -11.74 -14.27
C GLN A 503 -22.16 -13.25 -14.43
N ASN A 504 -23.34 -13.86 -14.28
CA ASN A 504 -23.62 -15.26 -14.57
C ASN A 504 -24.91 -15.39 -15.39
N THR A 505 -24.78 -15.70 -16.68
CA THR A 505 -25.93 -15.76 -17.60
C THR A 505 -26.95 -16.84 -17.22
N ARG A 506 -26.57 -17.86 -16.44
CA ARG A 506 -27.53 -18.87 -15.92
C ARG A 506 -28.51 -18.28 -14.90
N LEU A 507 -28.16 -17.16 -14.26
CA LEU A 507 -29.01 -16.43 -13.31
C LEU A 507 -29.81 -15.30 -13.96
N MET A 508 -29.53 -14.99 -15.24
CA MET A 508 -30.21 -13.93 -15.98
C MET A 508 -31.66 -14.32 -16.25
N PRO A 509 -32.66 -13.54 -15.79
CA PRO A 509 -34.06 -13.85 -16.03
C PRO A 509 -34.46 -13.54 -17.48
N GLU A 510 -35.54 -14.16 -17.94
CA GLU A 510 -36.09 -13.93 -19.29
C GLU A 510 -36.66 -12.51 -19.46
N ALA A 511 -36.73 -12.05 -20.72
CA ALA A 511 -37.07 -10.66 -21.07
C ALA A 511 -38.38 -10.13 -20.47
N ASP A 512 -39.39 -10.99 -20.29
CA ASP A 512 -40.69 -10.64 -19.72
C ASP A 512 -40.58 -10.15 -18.27
N LYS A 513 -39.52 -10.57 -17.55
CA LYS A 513 -39.29 -10.20 -16.15
C LYS A 513 -38.73 -8.79 -15.97
N PHE A 514 -38.28 -8.12 -17.03
CA PHE A 514 -37.78 -6.74 -16.96
C PHE A 514 -38.88 -5.68 -16.96
N ARG A 515 -40.16 -6.07 -17.04
CA ARG A 515 -41.30 -5.15 -17.18
C ARG A 515 -41.35 -4.09 -16.08
N ASP A 516 -41.08 -4.46 -14.84
CA ASP A 516 -41.13 -3.52 -13.72
C ASP A 516 -39.94 -2.56 -13.70
N LEU A 517 -38.76 -2.98 -14.16
CA LEU A 517 -37.63 -2.07 -14.37
C LEU A 517 -37.92 -1.07 -15.50
N ARG A 518 -38.42 -1.54 -16.65
CA ARG A 518 -38.81 -0.69 -17.78
C ARG A 518 -39.88 0.34 -17.44
N ARG A 519 -40.66 0.12 -16.37
CA ARG A 519 -41.68 1.06 -15.90
C ARG A 519 -41.12 2.21 -15.08
N ILE A 520 -39.97 2.01 -14.45
CA ILE A 520 -39.37 3.01 -13.56
C ILE A 520 -38.17 3.71 -14.20
N SER A 521 -37.54 3.13 -15.23
CA SER A 521 -36.36 3.69 -15.90
C SER A 521 -36.67 4.22 -17.30
N ASP A 522 -35.94 5.25 -17.73
CA ASP A 522 -36.01 5.78 -19.11
C ASP A 522 -35.32 4.88 -20.12
N SER A 523 -34.30 4.14 -19.65
CA SER A 523 -33.54 3.22 -20.47
C SER A 523 -33.04 2.05 -19.64
N ILE A 524 -32.89 0.90 -20.31
CA ILE A 524 -32.31 -0.31 -19.75
C ILE A 524 -31.30 -0.89 -20.73
N GLY A 525 -30.19 -1.41 -20.23
CA GLY A 525 -29.22 -2.16 -21.02
C GLY A 525 -28.56 -3.25 -20.19
N GLN A 526 -27.61 -3.96 -20.79
CA GLN A 526 -26.84 -5.00 -20.11
C GLN A 526 -25.35 -4.91 -20.42
N SER A 527 -24.55 -5.29 -19.42
CA SER A 527 -23.14 -5.57 -19.59
C SER A 527 -22.87 -7.05 -19.31
N ILE A 528 -22.17 -7.73 -20.21
CA ILE A 528 -22.05 -9.20 -20.21
C ILE A 528 -20.60 -9.58 -19.90
N SER A 529 -20.40 -10.44 -18.90
CA SER A 529 -19.07 -10.88 -18.43
C SER A 529 -18.40 -11.92 -19.32
N HIS A 530 -19.16 -12.67 -20.11
CA HIS A 530 -18.69 -13.86 -20.80
C HIS A 530 -18.92 -13.77 -22.32
N HIS A 531 -17.86 -14.00 -23.10
CA HIS A 531 -17.88 -13.88 -24.56
C HIS A 531 -18.91 -14.81 -25.24
N ALA A 532 -19.10 -16.02 -24.70
CA ALA A 532 -20.06 -17.00 -25.26
C ALA A 532 -21.52 -16.51 -25.26
N PHE A 533 -21.85 -15.58 -24.37
CA PHE A 533 -23.19 -15.01 -24.22
C PHE A 533 -23.29 -13.59 -24.81
N PHE A 534 -22.30 -13.16 -25.58
CA PHE A 534 -22.27 -11.84 -26.22
C PHE A 534 -22.45 -11.97 -27.73
N GLY A 535 -23.56 -11.44 -28.25
CA GLY A 535 -23.91 -11.45 -29.68
C GLY A 535 -25.31 -10.92 -29.94
N GLN A 536 -25.67 -10.74 -31.22
CA GLN A 536 -26.99 -10.22 -31.64
C GLN A 536 -28.14 -11.07 -31.09
N GLU A 537 -28.01 -12.40 -31.11
CA GLU A 537 -29.00 -13.33 -30.56
C GLU A 537 -29.35 -13.02 -29.10
N TRP A 538 -28.35 -12.71 -28.27
CA TRP A 538 -28.54 -12.42 -26.85
C TRP A 538 -29.10 -11.01 -26.59
N ALA A 539 -28.71 -10.03 -27.40
CA ALA A 539 -29.30 -8.71 -27.37
C ALA A 539 -30.80 -8.78 -27.74
N ASP A 540 -31.15 -9.53 -28.77
CA ASP A 540 -32.52 -9.74 -29.23
C ASP A 540 -33.34 -10.56 -28.23
N ARG A 541 -32.78 -11.65 -27.68
CA ARG A 541 -33.45 -12.52 -26.70
C ARG A 541 -33.92 -11.73 -25.48
N TYR A 542 -33.07 -10.85 -24.96
CA TYR A 542 -33.38 -10.05 -23.78
C TYR A 542 -34.04 -8.71 -24.11
N ASP A 543 -34.05 -8.31 -25.38
CA ASP A 543 -34.45 -6.99 -25.86
C ASP A 543 -33.68 -5.88 -25.12
N LEU A 544 -32.35 -6.01 -25.04
CA LEU A 544 -31.46 -5.12 -24.31
C LEU A 544 -30.23 -4.75 -25.15
N PRO A 545 -29.89 -3.45 -25.23
CA PRO A 545 -28.57 -3.02 -25.68
C PRO A 545 -27.47 -3.69 -24.86
N SER A 546 -26.45 -4.21 -25.54
CA SER A 546 -25.43 -5.08 -24.93
C SER A 546 -24.03 -4.50 -25.09
N LEU A 547 -23.29 -4.52 -24.00
CA LEU A 547 -21.87 -4.20 -23.92
C LEU A 547 -21.13 -5.42 -23.38
N LEU A 548 -20.07 -5.85 -24.06
CA LEU A 548 -19.18 -6.85 -23.50
C LEU A 548 -18.29 -6.18 -22.44
N LEU A 549 -18.28 -6.73 -21.23
CA LEU A 549 -17.44 -6.29 -20.12
C LEU A 549 -16.85 -7.53 -19.44
N PRO A 550 -15.75 -8.09 -19.95
CA PRO A 550 -15.18 -9.32 -19.43
C PRO A 550 -14.85 -9.21 -17.94
N ALA A 551 -15.09 -10.28 -17.19
CA ALA A 551 -14.72 -10.32 -15.78
C ALA A 551 -13.19 -10.23 -15.67
N TYR A 552 -12.68 -9.12 -15.13
CA TYR A 552 -11.25 -8.90 -14.95
C TYR A 552 -10.89 -8.85 -13.46
N THR A 553 -9.99 -9.73 -13.04
CA THR A 553 -9.40 -9.72 -11.70
C THR A 553 -8.03 -9.05 -11.75
N ASP A 554 -7.84 -7.97 -10.98
CA ASP A 554 -6.58 -7.24 -10.97
C ASP A 554 -5.52 -7.95 -10.12
N LEU A 555 -4.73 -8.79 -10.79
CA LEU A 555 -3.69 -9.59 -10.15
C LEU A 555 -2.37 -8.83 -9.96
N ARG A 556 -2.24 -7.57 -10.41
CA ARG A 556 -0.97 -6.81 -10.38
C ARG A 556 -0.46 -6.52 -8.97
N GLN A 557 -1.35 -6.54 -7.98
CA GLN A 557 -0.99 -6.34 -6.57
C GLN A 557 -0.33 -7.57 -5.93
N TYR A 558 -0.39 -8.73 -6.58
CA TYR A 558 0.23 -9.97 -6.11
C TYR A 558 1.43 -10.29 -7.02
N PRO A 559 2.67 -10.22 -6.51
CA PRO A 559 3.86 -10.46 -7.31
C PRO A 559 3.98 -11.94 -7.68
N ALA A 560 4.14 -12.22 -8.98
CA ALA A 560 4.40 -13.57 -9.46
C ALA A 560 5.74 -14.09 -8.93
N SER A 561 5.81 -15.41 -8.71
CA SER A 561 7.02 -16.10 -8.27
C SER A 561 7.49 -17.09 -9.34
N ASN A 562 8.80 -17.31 -9.40
CA ASN A 562 9.40 -18.22 -10.37
C ASN A 562 9.36 -19.67 -9.87
N PHE A 563 9.66 -20.63 -10.75
CA PHE A 563 9.63 -22.07 -10.43
C PHE A 563 10.40 -22.44 -9.16
N GLY A 564 11.56 -21.83 -8.90
CA GLY A 564 12.41 -22.13 -7.74
C GLY A 564 11.88 -21.57 -6.42
N GLU A 565 10.98 -20.59 -6.46
CA GLU A 565 10.32 -20.00 -5.30
C GLU A 565 9.00 -20.71 -4.95
N LYS A 566 8.51 -21.61 -5.82
CA LYS A 566 7.27 -22.36 -5.59
C LYS A 566 7.47 -23.47 -4.58
N GLU A 567 6.53 -23.56 -3.65
CA GLU A 567 6.43 -24.62 -2.65
C GLU A 567 5.78 -25.87 -3.24
N ASP A 568 6.06 -27.04 -2.65
CA ASP A 568 5.46 -28.33 -3.00
C ASP A 568 4.00 -28.42 -2.50
N ILE A 569 3.18 -27.47 -2.95
CA ILE A 569 1.76 -27.34 -2.63
C ILE A 569 0.95 -27.54 -3.91
N ILE A 570 -0.12 -28.33 -3.78
CA ILE A 570 -1.20 -28.41 -4.78
C ILE A 570 -2.48 -27.88 -4.14
N ILE A 571 -2.96 -26.74 -4.64
CA ILE A 571 -4.26 -26.23 -4.22
C ILE A 571 -5.37 -26.76 -5.14
N TYR A 572 -6.58 -26.92 -4.63
CA TYR A 572 -7.69 -27.41 -5.46
C TYR A 572 -9.04 -26.77 -5.12
N SER A 573 -9.91 -26.73 -6.12
CA SER A 573 -11.21 -26.07 -6.04
C SER A 573 -12.24 -26.83 -5.19
N LEU A 574 -13.25 -26.11 -4.71
CA LEU A 574 -14.35 -26.63 -3.89
C LEU A 574 -15.35 -27.47 -4.69
N ASP A 575 -15.35 -27.31 -6.01
CA ASP A 575 -16.34 -27.91 -6.89
C ASP A 575 -16.43 -29.42 -6.71
N ASP A 576 -17.65 -29.94 -6.82
CA ASP A 576 -17.89 -31.37 -6.80
C ASP A 576 -17.80 -31.93 -8.22
N ALA A 577 -17.05 -33.01 -8.37
CA ALA A 577 -16.91 -33.71 -9.63
C ALA A 577 -16.82 -35.22 -9.37
N PRO A 578 -17.46 -36.07 -10.19
CA PRO A 578 -17.46 -37.53 -9.98
C PRO A 578 -16.06 -38.14 -9.89
N TYR A 579 -15.08 -37.54 -10.57
CA TYR A 579 -13.69 -37.99 -10.62
C TYR A 579 -12.78 -37.33 -9.55
N LYS A 580 -13.29 -36.37 -8.76
CA LYS A 580 -12.49 -35.60 -7.79
C LYS A 580 -11.79 -36.50 -6.78
N GLN A 581 -12.53 -37.42 -6.16
CA GLN A 581 -11.98 -38.32 -5.14
C GLN A 581 -10.86 -39.20 -5.69
N GLU A 582 -11.04 -39.81 -6.87
CA GLU A 582 -10.02 -40.66 -7.48
C GLU A 582 -8.76 -39.86 -7.85
N VAL A 583 -8.91 -38.64 -8.36
CA VAL A 583 -7.78 -37.73 -8.63
C VAL A 583 -7.02 -37.39 -7.34
N LEU A 584 -7.72 -36.99 -6.27
CA LEU A 584 -7.10 -36.66 -4.99
C LEU A 584 -6.38 -37.85 -4.37
N GLU A 585 -6.94 -39.07 -4.47
CA GLU A 585 -6.26 -40.29 -4.03
C GLU A 585 -4.94 -40.54 -4.79
N ARG A 586 -4.90 -40.26 -6.10
CA ARG A 586 -3.68 -40.41 -6.91
C ARG A 586 -2.63 -39.37 -6.53
N LEU A 587 -3.04 -38.11 -6.33
CA LEU A 587 -2.14 -37.04 -5.90
C LEU A 587 -1.60 -37.31 -4.48
N ASN A 588 -2.46 -37.73 -3.55
CA ASN A 588 -2.05 -38.02 -2.18
C ASN A 588 -1.05 -39.19 -2.09
N LYS A 589 -1.15 -40.18 -2.99
CA LYS A 589 -0.18 -41.29 -3.09
C LYS A 589 1.21 -40.86 -3.53
N MET A 590 1.38 -39.65 -4.09
CA MET A 590 2.71 -39.12 -4.42
C MET A 590 3.54 -38.84 -3.16
N GLY A 591 2.90 -38.37 -2.08
CA GLY A 591 3.47 -38.25 -0.73
C GLY A 591 4.41 -37.05 -0.50
N ASP A 592 4.67 -36.24 -1.52
CA ASP A 592 5.62 -35.14 -1.51
C ASP A 592 5.00 -33.76 -1.74
N TYR A 593 3.68 -33.70 -1.96
CA TYR A 593 2.93 -32.45 -2.06
C TYR A 593 1.92 -32.31 -0.93
N GLU A 594 1.80 -31.10 -0.37
CA GLU A 594 0.68 -30.73 0.50
C GLU A 594 -0.55 -30.41 -0.35
N LEU A 595 -1.66 -31.12 -0.11
CA LEU A 595 -2.93 -30.89 -0.81
C LEU A 595 -3.82 -29.97 0.01
N ILE A 596 -4.11 -28.77 -0.50
CA ILE A 596 -4.92 -27.76 0.21
C ILE A 596 -6.22 -27.51 -0.57
N GLU A 597 -7.36 -27.83 0.05
CA GLU A 597 -8.67 -27.42 -0.49
C GLU A 597 -8.88 -25.94 -0.23
N ILE A 598 -9.26 -25.17 -1.24
CA ILE A 598 -9.56 -23.74 -1.07
C ILE A 598 -10.94 -23.56 -0.44
N ARG A 599 -11.01 -23.72 0.89
CA ARG A 599 -12.25 -23.67 1.66
C ARG A 599 -12.18 -22.62 2.76
N ASP A 600 -13.23 -21.81 2.88
CA ASP A 600 -13.42 -20.86 4.00
C ASP A 600 -12.22 -19.91 4.22
N ILE A 601 -11.55 -19.51 3.14
CA ILE A 601 -10.44 -18.54 3.16
C ILE A 601 -10.80 -17.27 2.39
N THR A 602 -10.15 -16.16 2.75
CA THR A 602 -10.29 -14.89 2.01
C THR A 602 -9.61 -15.00 0.64
N PHE A 603 -10.00 -14.10 -0.28
CA PHE A 603 -9.36 -14.02 -1.59
C PHE A 603 -7.86 -13.73 -1.47
N ASP A 604 -7.43 -12.92 -0.50
CA ASP A 604 -6.02 -12.60 -0.28
C ASP A 604 -5.22 -13.81 0.20
N THR A 605 -5.77 -14.60 1.12
CA THR A 605 -5.16 -15.87 1.56
C THR A 605 -5.10 -16.86 0.40
N TYR A 606 -6.15 -16.92 -0.43
CA TYR A 606 -6.14 -17.72 -1.64
C TYR A 606 -5.06 -17.25 -2.63
N MET A 607 -4.90 -15.94 -2.83
CA MET A 607 -3.87 -15.40 -3.73
C MET A 607 -2.45 -15.63 -3.22
N ASP A 608 -2.22 -15.60 -1.90
CA ASP A 608 -0.95 -16.02 -1.31
C ASP A 608 -0.65 -17.49 -1.64
N LEU A 609 -1.64 -18.38 -1.43
CA LEU A 609 -1.53 -19.78 -1.79
C LEU A 609 -1.32 -20.00 -3.30
N ALA A 610 -2.07 -19.31 -4.15
CA ALA A 610 -1.94 -19.36 -5.61
C ALA A 610 -0.55 -18.88 -6.08
N THR A 611 0.04 -17.94 -5.35
CA THR A 611 1.39 -17.42 -5.61
C THR A 611 2.46 -18.42 -5.14
N ARG A 612 2.23 -19.17 -4.07
CA ARG A 612 3.23 -20.11 -3.53
C ARG A 612 3.11 -21.51 -4.12
N CYS A 613 1.91 -21.94 -4.52
CA CYS A 613 1.69 -23.29 -5.02
C CYS A 613 2.38 -23.54 -6.37
N ARG A 614 2.94 -24.74 -6.53
CA ARG A 614 3.48 -25.17 -7.81
C ARG A 614 2.38 -25.58 -8.78
N PHE A 615 1.33 -26.22 -8.28
CA PHE A 615 0.20 -26.66 -9.10
C PHE A 615 -1.14 -26.28 -8.47
N SER A 616 -2.14 -26.09 -9.32
CA SER A 616 -3.54 -25.99 -8.89
C SER A 616 -4.42 -26.94 -9.70
N VAL A 617 -5.53 -27.40 -9.13
CA VAL A 617 -6.48 -28.29 -9.81
C VAL A 617 -7.88 -27.71 -9.70
N SER A 618 -8.53 -27.44 -10.85
CA SER A 618 -9.96 -27.14 -10.89
C SER A 618 -10.77 -28.40 -11.19
N PHE A 619 -11.80 -28.61 -10.37
CA PHE A 619 -12.84 -29.63 -10.57
C PHE A 619 -14.16 -29.04 -11.07
N GLY A 620 -14.24 -27.72 -11.24
CA GLY A 620 -15.45 -27.02 -11.65
C GLY A 620 -15.49 -26.73 -13.14
N GLU A 621 -15.57 -25.44 -13.46
CA GLU A 621 -15.69 -24.92 -14.83
C GLU A 621 -14.37 -25.08 -15.62
N GLY A 622 -13.26 -25.44 -14.98
CA GLY A 622 -12.03 -25.78 -15.68
C GLY A 622 -11.14 -24.56 -15.93
N PHE A 623 -11.46 -23.63 -16.84
CA PHE A 623 -10.67 -22.39 -17.03
C PHE A 623 -11.17 -21.25 -16.14
N ASP A 624 -11.29 -21.53 -14.85
CA ASP A 624 -11.76 -20.60 -13.83
C ASP A 624 -10.58 -19.91 -13.09
N GLY A 625 -10.90 -19.17 -12.02
CA GLY A 625 -9.90 -18.54 -11.17
C GLY A 625 -8.86 -19.52 -10.59
N TYR A 626 -9.25 -20.76 -10.27
CA TYR A 626 -8.37 -21.78 -9.72
C TYR A 626 -7.30 -22.24 -10.71
N VAL A 627 -7.53 -22.10 -12.02
CA VAL A 627 -6.52 -22.36 -13.05
C VAL A 627 -5.81 -21.09 -13.46
N ALA A 628 -6.56 -20.06 -13.79
CA ALA A 628 -6.06 -18.82 -14.34
C ALA A 628 -5.11 -18.05 -13.42
N GLN A 629 -5.48 -17.91 -12.15
CA GLN A 629 -4.76 -17.04 -11.22
C GLN A 629 -3.41 -17.64 -10.83
N PRO A 630 -3.30 -18.96 -10.52
CA PRO A 630 -2.01 -19.62 -10.38
C PRO A 630 -1.14 -19.49 -11.63
N ILE A 631 -1.69 -19.68 -12.85
CA ILE A 631 -0.94 -19.48 -14.10
C ILE A 631 -0.36 -18.06 -14.16
N TYR A 632 -1.17 -17.05 -13.89
CA TYR A 632 -0.71 -15.66 -13.91
C TYR A 632 0.40 -15.39 -12.88
N GLN A 633 0.37 -16.09 -11.74
CA GLN A 633 1.37 -15.99 -10.68
C GLN A 633 2.61 -16.90 -10.88
N GLY A 634 2.77 -17.55 -12.03
CA GLY A 634 3.91 -18.44 -12.31
C GLY A 634 3.71 -19.90 -11.91
N GLY A 635 2.50 -20.27 -11.50
CA GLY A 635 2.01 -21.62 -11.25
C GLY A 635 1.61 -22.38 -12.52
N ILE A 636 1.20 -23.65 -12.40
CA ILE A 636 0.50 -24.38 -13.48
C ILE A 636 -0.85 -24.86 -12.97
N GLY A 637 -1.93 -24.43 -13.62
CA GLY A 637 -3.28 -24.92 -13.36
C GLY A 637 -3.64 -26.14 -14.21
N LEU A 638 -4.24 -27.16 -13.60
CA LEU A 638 -4.69 -28.37 -14.24
C LEU A 638 -6.22 -28.46 -14.17
N ALA A 639 -6.86 -28.89 -15.26
CA ALA A 639 -8.32 -28.99 -15.32
C ALA A 639 -8.80 -29.95 -16.40
N LEU A 640 -10.07 -30.36 -16.29
CA LEU A 640 -10.80 -30.99 -17.38
C LEU A 640 -11.21 -29.93 -18.40
N TYR A 641 -10.87 -30.15 -19.68
CA TYR A 641 -11.28 -29.30 -20.78
C TYR A 641 -12.77 -29.49 -21.11
N THR A 642 -13.48 -28.39 -21.31
CA THR A 642 -14.84 -28.38 -21.86
C THR A 642 -15.00 -27.23 -22.86
N ASP A 643 -15.78 -27.44 -23.94
CA ASP A 643 -16.06 -26.36 -24.91
C ASP A 643 -16.94 -25.24 -24.31
N GLU A 644 -17.61 -25.48 -23.18
CA GLU A 644 -18.46 -24.49 -22.50
C GLU A 644 -17.65 -23.44 -21.72
N PHE A 645 -16.55 -23.85 -21.10
CA PHE A 645 -15.84 -23.03 -20.12
C PHE A 645 -14.40 -22.69 -20.52
N PHE A 646 -13.87 -23.29 -21.59
CA PHE A 646 -12.61 -22.86 -22.19
C PHE A 646 -12.85 -21.86 -23.33
N PRO A 647 -11.96 -20.87 -23.51
CA PRO A 647 -12.15 -19.82 -24.51
C PRO A 647 -12.26 -20.33 -25.95
N ASP A 648 -11.44 -21.34 -26.31
CA ASP A 648 -11.47 -21.98 -27.62
C ASP A 648 -10.80 -23.38 -27.60
N GLN A 649 -10.82 -24.08 -28.74
CA GLN A 649 -10.23 -25.43 -28.88
C GLN A 649 -8.70 -25.45 -28.91
N SER A 650 -8.03 -24.31 -29.05
CA SER A 650 -6.56 -24.23 -29.03
C SER A 650 -5.98 -24.59 -27.66
N TYR A 651 -6.79 -24.60 -26.61
CA TYR A 651 -6.36 -25.03 -25.27
C TYR A 651 -6.17 -26.55 -25.15
N LYS A 652 -6.81 -27.37 -26.00
CA LYS A 652 -6.63 -28.83 -26.02
C LYS A 652 -5.19 -29.28 -26.31
N LYS A 653 -4.36 -28.38 -26.84
CA LYS A 653 -2.95 -28.67 -27.16
C LYS A 653 -2.03 -28.69 -25.92
N PHE A 654 -2.49 -28.16 -24.79
CA PHE A 654 -1.67 -28.05 -23.59
C PHE A 654 -1.85 -29.28 -22.71
N ASP A 655 -0.73 -29.93 -22.36
CA ASP A 655 -0.69 -31.19 -21.61
C ASP A 655 -1.36 -31.13 -20.22
N ASN A 656 -1.59 -29.95 -19.66
CA ASN A 656 -2.23 -29.73 -18.36
C ASN A 656 -3.77 -29.66 -18.42
N PHE A 657 -4.37 -29.71 -19.62
CA PHE A 657 -5.82 -29.75 -19.80
C PHE A 657 -6.25 -31.09 -20.40
N PHE A 658 -7.06 -31.84 -19.66
CA PHE A 658 -7.44 -33.21 -19.99
C PHE A 658 -8.77 -33.24 -20.73
N SER A 659 -8.92 -34.07 -21.77
CA SER A 659 -10.14 -34.12 -22.57
C SER A 659 -11.24 -34.99 -21.96
N THR A 660 -10.90 -35.89 -21.04
CA THR A 660 -11.84 -36.77 -20.34
C THR A 660 -11.47 -36.94 -18.86
N ASP A 661 -12.45 -37.28 -18.04
CA ASP A 661 -12.26 -37.63 -16.63
C ASP A 661 -11.24 -38.77 -16.45
N ARG A 662 -11.34 -39.81 -17.29
CA ARG A 662 -10.40 -40.95 -17.28
C ARG A 662 -8.98 -40.52 -17.61
N GLU A 663 -8.82 -39.68 -18.63
CA GLU A 663 -7.51 -39.13 -18.99
C GLU A 663 -6.92 -38.31 -17.83
N MET A 664 -7.72 -37.46 -17.18
CA MET A 664 -7.28 -36.70 -16.01
C MET A 664 -6.80 -37.63 -14.88
N ILE A 665 -7.61 -38.63 -14.52
CA ILE A 665 -7.26 -39.61 -13.49
C ILE A 665 -5.93 -40.32 -13.80
N ASP A 666 -5.72 -40.73 -15.05
CA ASP A 666 -4.55 -41.53 -15.44
C ASP A 666 -3.30 -40.68 -15.71
N GLN A 667 -3.45 -39.43 -16.17
CA GLN A 667 -2.33 -38.60 -16.65
C GLN A 667 -1.96 -37.43 -15.73
N ILE A 668 -2.75 -37.10 -14.71
CA ILE A 668 -2.43 -35.95 -13.84
C ILE A 668 -1.08 -36.11 -13.10
N VAL A 669 -0.83 -37.28 -12.51
CA VAL A 669 0.44 -37.58 -11.83
C VAL A 669 1.63 -37.62 -12.81
N PRO A 670 1.57 -38.37 -13.94
CA PRO A 670 2.61 -38.31 -14.96
C PRO A 670 2.92 -36.90 -15.47
N THR A 671 1.89 -36.04 -15.59
CA THR A 671 2.05 -34.66 -16.05
C THR A 671 2.79 -33.82 -15.03
N ILE A 672 2.38 -33.87 -13.76
CA ILE A 672 3.06 -33.17 -12.65
C ILE A 672 4.54 -33.59 -12.56
N ARG A 673 4.83 -34.89 -12.56
CA ARG A 673 6.22 -35.40 -12.48
C ARG A 673 7.11 -34.94 -13.63
N ARG A 674 6.54 -34.84 -14.84
CA ARG A 674 7.26 -34.37 -16.03
C ARG A 674 7.58 -32.88 -15.96
N LEU A 675 6.68 -32.08 -15.39
CA LEU A 675 6.88 -30.63 -15.22
C LEU A 675 7.83 -30.32 -14.05
N GLU A 676 7.77 -31.11 -12.98
CA GLU A 676 8.65 -30.99 -11.82
C GLU A 676 10.12 -31.27 -12.16
N THR A 677 10.38 -32.28 -13.00
CA THR A 677 11.74 -32.69 -13.37
C THR A 677 12.38 -31.82 -14.45
N ASP A 678 11.62 -30.92 -15.09
CA ASP A 678 12.08 -30.04 -16.15
C ASP A 678 11.59 -28.59 -15.94
N PRO A 679 12.36 -27.78 -15.20
CA PRO A 679 12.03 -26.37 -14.93
C PRO A 679 11.86 -25.52 -16.20
N ASN A 680 12.57 -25.87 -17.29
CA ASN A 680 12.45 -25.16 -18.56
C ASN A 680 11.10 -25.46 -19.21
N ARG A 681 10.66 -26.72 -19.19
CA ARG A 681 9.34 -27.11 -19.69
C ARG A 681 8.21 -26.49 -18.86
N TYR A 682 8.34 -26.49 -17.54
CA TYR A 682 7.40 -25.80 -16.65
C TYR A 682 7.28 -24.32 -17.01
N THR A 683 8.41 -23.62 -17.10
CA THR A 683 8.45 -22.18 -17.40
C THR A 683 7.90 -21.88 -18.80
N ALA A 684 8.22 -22.72 -19.79
CA ALA A 684 7.71 -22.58 -21.15
C ALA A 684 6.18 -22.79 -21.22
N LEU A 685 5.65 -23.77 -20.50
CA LEU A 685 4.20 -24.00 -20.42
C LEU A 685 3.49 -22.83 -19.73
N ASN A 686 4.00 -22.37 -18.58
CA ASN A 686 3.47 -21.21 -17.88
C ASN A 686 3.46 -19.96 -18.79
N THR A 687 4.57 -19.70 -19.48
CA THR A 687 4.70 -18.55 -20.40
C THR A 687 3.68 -18.62 -21.53
N ALA A 688 3.47 -19.81 -22.12
CA ALA A 688 2.50 -20.00 -23.19
C ALA A 688 1.04 -19.81 -22.71
N LEU A 689 0.73 -20.31 -21.51
CA LEU A 689 -0.59 -20.13 -20.89
C LEU A 689 -0.83 -18.68 -20.47
N ARG A 690 0.20 -17.99 -19.98
CA ARG A 690 0.15 -16.56 -19.66
C ARG A 690 -0.07 -15.70 -20.89
N SER A 691 0.60 -16.01 -22.00
CA SER A 691 0.35 -15.34 -23.28
C SER A 691 -1.11 -15.49 -23.72
N LYS A 692 -1.71 -16.67 -23.49
CA LYS A 692 -3.14 -16.91 -23.76
C LYS A 692 -4.07 -16.14 -22.84
N TRP A 693 -3.69 -15.96 -21.58
CA TRP A 693 -4.40 -15.09 -20.64
C TRP A 693 -4.35 -13.62 -21.09
N ASP A 694 -3.18 -13.13 -21.48
CA ASP A 694 -2.99 -11.73 -21.92
C ASP A 694 -3.77 -11.40 -23.21
N GLU A 695 -4.02 -12.40 -24.07
CA GLU A 695 -4.92 -12.28 -25.23
C GLU A 695 -6.39 -12.02 -24.83
N LEU A 696 -6.82 -12.53 -23.68
CA LEU A 696 -8.21 -12.47 -23.22
C LEU A 696 -8.47 -11.33 -22.24
N TYR A 697 -7.51 -11.06 -21.36
CA TYR A 697 -7.67 -10.17 -20.23
C TYR A 697 -6.66 -9.03 -20.29
N ASN A 698 -7.05 -7.95 -20.96
CA ASN A 698 -6.27 -6.73 -21.03
C ASN A 698 -6.85 -5.67 -20.09
N PHE A 699 -6.04 -5.18 -19.15
CA PHE A 699 -6.48 -4.17 -18.17
C PHE A 699 -6.95 -2.86 -18.82
N ASP A 700 -6.26 -2.40 -19.87
CA ASP A 700 -6.60 -1.15 -20.54
C ASP A 700 -7.92 -1.28 -21.31
N ASP A 701 -8.16 -2.43 -21.95
CA ASP A 701 -9.45 -2.76 -22.58
C ASP A 701 -10.57 -2.84 -21.54
N TYR A 702 -10.33 -3.50 -20.40
CA TYR A 702 -11.27 -3.55 -19.28
C TYR A 702 -11.65 -2.13 -18.78
N VAL A 703 -10.66 -1.27 -18.57
CA VAL A 703 -10.89 0.14 -18.18
C VAL A 703 -11.67 0.90 -19.27
N ALA A 704 -11.37 0.69 -20.55
CA ALA A 704 -12.08 1.31 -21.66
C ALA A 704 -13.56 0.85 -21.73
N ARG A 705 -13.83 -0.43 -21.47
CA ARG A 705 -15.18 -0.99 -21.42
C ARG A 705 -15.99 -0.44 -20.24
N ILE A 706 -15.38 -0.24 -19.08
CA ILE A 706 -16.05 0.44 -17.95
C ILE A 706 -16.38 1.90 -18.31
N GLU A 707 -15.49 2.59 -19.03
CA GLU A 707 -15.80 3.94 -19.52
C GLU A 707 -17.01 3.93 -20.47
N ASN A 708 -17.11 2.93 -21.35
CA ASN A 708 -18.27 2.75 -22.23
C ASN A 708 -19.55 2.44 -21.45
N LEU A 709 -19.48 1.58 -20.44
CA LEU A 709 -20.58 1.29 -19.52
C LEU A 709 -21.11 2.59 -18.88
N MET A 710 -20.22 3.38 -18.28
CA MET A 710 -20.60 4.64 -17.62
C MET A 710 -21.16 5.68 -18.61
N LYS A 711 -20.73 5.63 -19.87
CA LYS A 711 -21.23 6.50 -20.95
C LYS A 711 -22.44 5.93 -21.68
N LYS A 712 -22.98 4.77 -21.25
CA LYS A 712 -24.13 4.08 -21.87
C LYS A 712 -23.87 3.76 -23.35
N LYS A 713 -22.63 3.45 -23.70
CA LYS A 713 -22.19 3.10 -25.07
C LYS A 713 -22.23 1.58 -25.22
N TYR A 714 -23.29 1.10 -25.85
CA TYR A 714 -23.48 -0.31 -26.17
C TYR A 714 -22.92 -0.64 -27.54
N GLU A 715 -22.41 -1.86 -27.69
CA GLU A 715 -21.81 -2.36 -28.92
C GLU A 715 -22.86 -2.99 -29.84
N ILE A 716 -23.88 -3.62 -29.25
CA ILE A 716 -24.95 -4.32 -29.96
C ILE A 716 -26.29 -3.76 -29.49
N LEU A 717 -27.19 -3.47 -30.43
CA LEU A 717 -28.55 -3.03 -30.16
C LEU A 717 -29.55 -4.13 -30.55
N PRO A 718 -30.65 -4.32 -29.82
CA PRO A 718 -31.67 -5.29 -30.19
C PRO A 718 -32.37 -4.88 -31.49
N GLY A 719 -32.69 -5.86 -32.34
CA GLY A 719 -33.36 -5.67 -33.62
C GLY A 719 -32.52 -5.02 -34.72
N ALA A 720 -31.18 -5.08 -34.61
CA ALA A 720 -30.22 -4.50 -35.55
C ALA A 720 -29.98 -5.35 -36.80
#